data_AF-A0A1Y4MPK2-F1
#
_entry.id   AF-A0A1Y4MPK2-F1
#
_cell.length_a   1.000
_cell.length_b   1.000
_cell.length_c   1.000
_cell.angle_alpha   90.00
_cell.angle_beta   90.00
_cell.angle_gamma   90.00
#
_symmetry.space_group_name_H-M   'P 1'
#
loop_
_entity.id
_entity.type
_entity.pdbx_description
1 polymer ?
#
loop_
_entity_poly.entity_id
_entity_poly.type
_entity_poly.pdbx_seq_one_letter_code
_entity_poly.pdbx_strand_id
1 'polypeptide(L)'
;MRSKMDLSWLEKKDYRVITDESDFDAVFEEMHKYKLFGFDTETTGLNIFNLSRDNQMRDQLVGICMSWKRNQGIYLPFEHTRFKNLDKKYVLRKLGPFLESRNLVLHNGMYDGKVMYQEGILLNIVHDTRTLYFNIDSNVSRGSKGLKALSERMYGYPIIEFEDIFDTSSDYGLFRVLPEDLVKSYACADPDHTLQLFIDSFGFLTEGQRRSYALDMKLERELVRSEYYGKGVDMKLCKEFSGYNDENLERLSDAIYRYVHYLVCKKRNFDYSDSKYIFSISSSDELAHLFYNLLGYKVLKVHEDTGRPSVDKFVLKSMLREEEPGMDEFEENLLNTIERSSLEKAGYDWLSDGDKILIDRKKFNTYKYKLPYLIQVWRKLEKDKTSFYAKLLDNNYEGKFFSDISQTSTQTARLTDFIQTLVGSLKHLIVPYNPDTQYFIDFDFAQIEYRVMAGLSGIDWLVERLKDPEADYHREGGSIIVGKAPEDITKSERSSLKSVNFGIPYGMSAKGIMENRYGIGLPPVEREKRLKEIQDLLSTWESKLYQIADMLNSYRDKAITPVDGRLLKGPLKGKKIGRIDNPLGRSRVFYLDKMDESDVASIRRQAGNYPIQSFAREIYSMAIVRLCAALKKHGLIDIKVPDETMPSGYRLENKVVIIAYIHDECLLNVDKDVSPNLIQKLIYDNCMIELKGHPNYYCGINVVTNWHEGKEDAYEAPVKYAKWVSENYDDLIKTYSPECCQRDFVFDQIKDYMTKRVAEEICKFVPDVFKTKVLYLDRVVSRFKNYFVKPKISSFWPLWREVLDSSKQSPDMYKNDVTKDLCKNAGFDYDDYTAVLLETYLLAVLGELDVVYPNGYRKHYEQHGVSGKAISLVRESVSDREASLLQEQEGDAVDGTDSEVKPIESSNTKILTEVFSAISKDMDNDDVLRLG
;
A
#
# COMPACT_ATOMS: atom_id res chain seq x y z
N MET A 1 -15.08 -42.35 -18.98
CA MET A 1 -14.75 -41.53 -20.18
C MET A 1 -16.03 -41.05 -20.84
N ARG A 2 -16.38 -39.77 -20.68
CA ARG A 2 -17.64 -39.16 -21.15
C ARG A 2 -17.62 -38.65 -22.59
N SER A 3 -16.57 -38.90 -23.38
CA SER A 3 -16.59 -38.69 -24.85
C SER A 3 -15.64 -39.68 -25.55
N LYS A 4 -15.85 -39.94 -26.85
CA LYS A 4 -14.89 -40.67 -27.69
C LYS A 4 -13.67 -39.76 -27.95
N MET A 5 -12.83 -39.59 -26.93
CA MET A 5 -11.56 -38.89 -27.07
C MET A 5 -10.64 -39.70 -27.99
N ASP A 6 -10.03 -39.03 -28.98
CA ASP A 6 -9.00 -39.65 -29.80
C ASP A 6 -7.70 -39.73 -29.00
N LEU A 7 -7.39 -40.93 -28.53
CA LEU A 7 -6.19 -41.26 -27.76
C LEU A 7 -5.09 -41.92 -28.61
N SER A 8 -5.21 -41.90 -29.94
CA SER A 8 -4.21 -42.50 -30.85
C SER A 8 -2.81 -41.90 -30.68
N TRP A 9 -2.71 -40.68 -30.16
CA TRP A 9 -1.43 -40.04 -29.86
C TRP A 9 -0.63 -40.76 -28.76
N LEU A 10 -1.28 -41.53 -27.87
CA LEU A 10 -0.62 -42.31 -26.81
C LEU A 10 0.19 -43.49 -27.35
N GLU A 11 -0.19 -44.06 -28.50
CA GLU A 11 0.44 -45.27 -29.06
C GLU A 11 1.93 -45.08 -29.38
N LYS A 12 2.35 -43.82 -29.58
CA LYS A 12 3.73 -43.45 -29.94
C LYS A 12 4.56 -42.97 -28.74
N LYS A 13 4.03 -43.10 -27.52
CA LYS A 13 4.64 -42.55 -26.29
C LYS A 13 5.35 -43.64 -25.49
N ASP A 14 6.58 -43.34 -25.06
CA ASP A 14 7.37 -44.14 -24.11
C ASP A 14 7.02 -43.73 -22.68
N TYR A 15 5.81 -44.10 -22.25
CA TYR A 15 5.32 -43.84 -20.89
C TYR A 15 5.52 -45.07 -20.01
N ARG A 16 5.99 -44.88 -18.77
CA ARG A 16 6.30 -45.98 -17.86
C ARG A 16 5.94 -45.63 -16.41
N VAL A 17 5.29 -46.55 -15.72
CA VAL A 17 5.13 -46.51 -14.26
C VAL A 17 6.23 -47.37 -13.66
N ILE A 18 7.08 -46.78 -12.81
CA ILE A 18 8.23 -47.47 -12.22
C ILE A 18 7.87 -47.91 -10.81
N THR A 19 7.70 -49.21 -10.58
CA THR A 19 7.25 -49.75 -9.28
C THR A 19 8.33 -50.56 -8.54
N ASP A 20 9.51 -50.73 -9.17
CA ASP A 20 10.64 -51.49 -8.65
C ASP A 20 11.88 -50.61 -8.44
N GLU A 21 12.58 -50.77 -7.31
CA GLU A 21 13.74 -49.96 -6.95
C GLU A 21 14.93 -50.16 -7.92
N SER A 22 15.11 -51.37 -8.45
CA SER A 22 16.15 -51.65 -9.45
C SER A 22 15.91 -50.89 -10.76
N ASP A 23 14.64 -50.77 -11.16
CA ASP A 23 14.24 -50.03 -12.35
C ASP A 23 14.38 -48.53 -12.12
N PHE A 24 14.00 -48.07 -10.92
CA PHE A 24 14.26 -46.68 -10.51
C PHE A 24 15.75 -46.35 -10.55
N ASP A 25 16.63 -47.20 -10.03
CA ASP A 25 18.07 -46.97 -10.04
C ASP A 25 18.63 -46.91 -11.48
N ALA A 26 18.18 -47.82 -12.36
CA ALA A 26 18.57 -47.80 -13.77
C ALA A 26 18.12 -46.51 -14.48
N VAL A 27 16.89 -46.08 -14.22
CA VAL A 27 16.33 -44.83 -14.76
C VAL A 27 17.05 -43.61 -14.19
N PHE A 28 17.33 -43.58 -12.89
CA PHE A 28 18.03 -42.50 -12.21
C PHE A 28 19.45 -42.31 -12.77
N GLU A 29 20.17 -43.40 -13.05
CA GLU A 29 21.45 -43.35 -13.75
C GLU A 29 21.32 -42.82 -15.19
N GLU A 30 20.25 -43.17 -15.92
CA GLU A 30 19.99 -42.58 -17.23
C GLU A 30 19.76 -41.06 -17.13
N MET A 31 18.97 -40.62 -16.15
CA MET A 31 18.63 -39.22 -15.95
C MET A 31 19.87 -38.34 -15.76
N HIS A 32 20.95 -38.84 -15.15
CA HIS A 32 22.20 -38.07 -14.97
C HIS A 32 22.83 -37.54 -16.26
N LYS A 33 22.49 -38.13 -17.42
CA LYS A 33 22.98 -37.73 -18.75
C LYS A 33 22.33 -36.44 -19.25
N TYR A 34 21.24 -35.98 -18.63
CA TYR A 34 20.44 -34.84 -19.06
C TYR A 34 20.53 -33.67 -18.07
N LYS A 35 20.20 -32.47 -18.56
CA LYS A 35 20.24 -31.24 -17.77
C LYS A 35 18.89 -30.59 -17.55
N LEU A 36 17.93 -30.86 -18.43
CA LEU A 36 16.61 -30.24 -18.47
C LEU A 36 15.54 -31.32 -18.37
N PHE A 37 14.56 -31.13 -17.49
CA PHE A 37 13.51 -32.10 -17.22
C PHE A 37 12.15 -31.42 -17.17
N GLY A 38 11.13 -32.02 -17.77
CA GLY A 38 9.74 -31.80 -17.39
C GLY A 38 9.48 -32.45 -16.04
N PHE A 39 8.77 -31.75 -15.15
CA PHE A 39 8.47 -32.22 -13.80
C PHE A 39 7.03 -31.85 -13.43
N ASP A 40 6.37 -32.75 -12.72
CA ASP A 40 5.02 -32.59 -12.22
C ASP A 40 4.80 -33.51 -11.00
N THR A 41 3.80 -33.21 -10.16
CA THR A 41 3.47 -33.97 -8.95
C THR A 41 2.00 -34.32 -8.87
N GLU A 42 1.73 -35.51 -8.35
CA GLU A 42 0.37 -35.98 -8.09
C GLU A 42 0.14 -36.07 -6.59
N THR A 43 -1.04 -35.65 -6.12
CA THR A 43 -1.32 -35.47 -4.70
C THR A 43 -2.69 -36.02 -4.30
N THR A 44 -2.99 -36.02 -3.01
CA THR A 44 -4.33 -36.37 -2.48
C THR A 44 -5.33 -35.21 -2.55
N GLY A 45 -4.93 -34.03 -3.04
CA GLY A 45 -5.75 -32.82 -3.06
C GLY A 45 -4.91 -31.53 -3.16
N LEU A 46 -5.55 -30.38 -3.03
CA LEU A 46 -4.93 -29.07 -3.32
C LEU A 46 -4.36 -28.35 -2.07
N ASN A 47 -4.60 -28.86 -0.86
CA ASN A 47 -4.23 -28.21 0.40
C ASN A 47 -2.78 -28.54 0.81
N ILE A 48 -1.83 -28.01 0.03
CA ILE A 48 -0.39 -28.16 0.27
C ILE A 48 0.13 -26.94 1.04
N PHE A 49 -0.04 -26.99 2.35
CA PHE A 49 0.20 -25.87 3.27
C PHE A 49 1.07 -26.28 4.46
N ASN A 50 1.68 -25.31 5.13
CA ASN A 50 2.44 -25.50 6.36
C ASN A 50 1.50 -25.69 7.55
N LEU A 51 0.87 -26.88 7.59
CA LEU A 51 0.01 -27.36 8.66
C LEU A 51 0.72 -28.41 9.50
N SER A 52 0.20 -28.66 10.70
CA SER A 52 0.65 -29.74 11.57
C SER A 52 0.50 -31.09 10.85
N ARG A 53 1.41 -32.04 11.12
CA ARG A 53 1.50 -33.30 10.37
C ARG A 53 0.26 -34.19 10.53
N ASP A 54 -0.42 -34.07 11.67
CA ASP A 54 -1.66 -34.76 12.02
C ASP A 54 -2.93 -34.04 11.51
N ASN A 55 -2.78 -32.88 10.85
CA ASN A 55 -3.90 -32.14 10.30
C ASN A 55 -4.51 -32.90 9.10
N GLN A 56 -5.79 -33.29 9.22
CA GLN A 56 -6.51 -34.08 8.22
C GLN A 56 -6.73 -33.34 6.90
N MET A 57 -6.66 -32.01 6.90
CA MET A 57 -6.78 -31.20 5.70
C MET A 57 -5.48 -31.14 4.89
N ARG A 58 -4.36 -31.63 5.45
CA ARG A 58 -3.04 -31.57 4.82
C ARG A 58 -2.91 -32.66 3.75
N ASP A 59 -2.83 -32.25 2.50
CA ASP A 59 -2.67 -33.16 1.38
C ASP A 59 -1.23 -33.71 1.25
N GLN A 60 -1.12 -34.93 0.71
CA GLN A 60 0.14 -35.68 0.61
C GLN A 60 0.56 -35.90 -0.84
N LEU A 61 1.87 -35.98 -1.06
CA LEU A 61 2.47 -36.41 -2.32
C LEU A 61 2.16 -37.90 -2.57
N VAL A 62 1.49 -38.19 -3.69
CA VAL A 62 1.14 -39.54 -4.15
C VAL A 62 2.15 -40.09 -5.16
N GLY A 63 2.76 -39.23 -5.97
CA GLY A 63 3.82 -39.62 -6.89
C GLY A 63 4.47 -38.47 -7.64
N ILE A 64 5.62 -38.76 -8.26
CA ILE A 64 6.40 -37.81 -9.04
C ILE A 64 6.39 -38.20 -10.51
N CYS A 65 6.19 -37.21 -11.38
CA CYS A 65 6.16 -37.35 -12.83
C CYS A 65 7.39 -36.66 -13.43
N MET A 66 8.11 -37.33 -14.35
CA MET A 66 9.28 -36.73 -15.00
C MET A 66 9.40 -37.06 -16.48
N SER A 67 10.04 -36.16 -17.23
CA SER A 67 10.40 -36.35 -18.64
C SER A 67 11.71 -35.64 -18.95
N TRP A 68 12.55 -36.19 -19.82
CA TRP A 68 13.77 -35.52 -20.33
C TRP A 68 13.93 -35.64 -21.85
N LYS A 69 12.99 -36.29 -22.52
CA LYS A 69 12.93 -36.46 -23.97
C LYS A 69 11.50 -36.28 -24.45
N ARG A 70 11.35 -35.86 -25.71
CA ARG A 70 10.02 -35.82 -26.35
C ARG A 70 9.40 -37.22 -26.36
N ASN A 71 8.09 -37.28 -26.16
CA ASN A 71 7.30 -38.50 -26.19
C ASN A 71 7.67 -39.50 -25.10
N GLN A 72 8.27 -39.02 -24.01
CA GLN A 72 8.74 -39.86 -22.90
C GLN A 72 8.22 -39.29 -21.58
N GLY A 73 7.80 -40.18 -20.69
CA GLY A 73 7.30 -39.81 -19.37
C GLY A 73 7.43 -40.98 -18.41
N ILE A 74 7.85 -40.70 -17.19
CA ILE A 74 7.89 -41.68 -16.11
C ILE A 74 7.01 -41.22 -14.96
N TYR A 75 6.41 -42.18 -14.26
CA TYR A 75 5.68 -41.95 -13.01
C TYR A 75 6.28 -42.81 -11.89
N LEU A 76 6.56 -42.18 -10.76
CA LEU A 76 7.10 -42.78 -9.53
C LEU A 76 6.00 -42.80 -8.46
N PRO A 77 5.33 -43.95 -8.22
CA PRO A 77 4.21 -44.09 -7.28
C PRO A 77 4.68 -44.28 -5.83
N PHE A 78 4.03 -43.61 -4.87
CA PHE A 78 4.32 -43.74 -3.44
C PHE A 78 3.10 -44.18 -2.59
N GLU A 79 1.89 -43.70 -2.90
CA GLU A 79 0.72 -43.86 -2.03
C GLU A 79 -0.49 -44.53 -2.72
N HIS A 80 -0.28 -45.23 -3.84
CA HIS A 80 -1.36 -45.91 -4.57
C HIS A 80 -1.89 -47.14 -3.82
N THR A 81 -3.19 -47.39 -3.91
CA THR A 81 -3.83 -48.53 -3.22
C THR A 81 -4.10 -49.73 -4.14
N ARG A 82 -3.96 -49.57 -5.46
CA ARG A 82 -4.33 -50.59 -6.47
C ARG A 82 -3.15 -51.29 -7.13
N PHE A 83 -1.94 -50.77 -6.99
CA PHE A 83 -0.72 -51.35 -7.56
C PHE A 83 0.48 -51.04 -6.68
N LYS A 84 1.63 -51.62 -7.01
CA LYS A 84 2.84 -51.54 -6.20
C LYS A 84 3.42 -50.12 -6.19
N ASN A 85 3.88 -49.67 -5.03
CA ASN A 85 4.58 -48.38 -4.84
C ASN A 85 6.08 -48.60 -4.61
N LEU A 86 6.86 -47.56 -4.87
CA LEU A 86 8.25 -47.43 -4.44
C LEU A 86 8.34 -46.98 -2.98
N ASP A 87 9.44 -47.30 -2.30
CA ASP A 87 9.73 -46.71 -0.99
C ASP A 87 10.03 -45.21 -1.13
N LYS A 88 9.13 -44.38 -0.61
CA LYS A 88 9.22 -42.92 -0.71
C LYS A 88 10.52 -42.37 -0.10
N LYS A 89 11.00 -42.94 1.01
CA LYS A 89 12.22 -42.49 1.70
C LYS A 89 13.46 -42.80 0.86
N TYR A 90 13.55 -43.99 0.29
CA TYR A 90 14.61 -44.41 -0.62
C TYR A 90 14.71 -43.48 -1.83
N VAL A 91 13.58 -43.25 -2.50
CA VAL A 91 13.52 -42.41 -3.70
C VAL A 91 13.86 -40.96 -3.39
N LEU A 92 13.21 -40.34 -2.40
CA LEU A 92 13.41 -38.91 -2.12
C LEU A 92 14.80 -38.58 -1.57
N ARG A 93 15.48 -39.52 -0.89
CA ARG A 93 16.88 -39.32 -0.48
C ARG A 93 17.84 -39.23 -1.66
N LYS A 94 17.60 -39.98 -2.74
CA LYS A 94 18.41 -39.92 -3.96
C LYS A 94 17.97 -38.77 -4.86
N LEU A 95 16.67 -38.65 -5.08
CA LEU A 95 16.08 -37.72 -6.05
C LEU A 95 16.05 -36.28 -5.54
N GLY A 96 15.94 -36.04 -4.23
CA GLY A 96 15.90 -34.69 -3.65
C GLY A 96 17.08 -33.81 -4.09
N PRO A 97 18.34 -34.17 -3.77
CA PRO A 97 19.51 -33.40 -4.22
C PRO A 97 19.62 -33.24 -5.75
N PHE A 98 19.09 -34.22 -6.50
CA PHE A 98 19.03 -34.14 -7.95
C PHE A 98 18.04 -33.06 -8.40
N LEU A 99 16.82 -33.00 -7.85
CA LEU A 99 15.81 -32.00 -8.20
C LEU A 99 16.20 -30.57 -7.80
N GLU A 100 17.02 -30.41 -6.75
CA GLU A 100 17.54 -29.11 -6.32
C GLU A 100 18.64 -28.57 -7.23
N SER A 101 19.28 -29.44 -8.03
CA SER A 101 20.42 -29.07 -8.88
C SER A 101 20.10 -29.08 -10.37
N ARG A 102 19.09 -29.84 -10.83
CA ARG A 102 18.71 -29.94 -12.24
C ARG A 102 17.74 -28.86 -12.67
N ASN A 103 17.76 -28.51 -13.96
CA ASN A 103 16.88 -27.50 -14.50
C ASN A 103 15.50 -28.13 -14.74
N LEU A 104 14.50 -27.69 -13.98
CA LEU A 104 13.14 -28.19 -14.08
C LEU A 104 12.24 -27.24 -14.88
N VAL A 105 11.45 -27.82 -15.78
CA VAL A 105 10.36 -27.20 -16.54
C VAL A 105 9.05 -27.70 -15.96
N LEU A 106 8.22 -26.78 -15.50
CA LEU A 106 6.93 -27.08 -14.87
C LEU A 106 5.79 -26.35 -15.60
N HIS A 107 4.57 -26.69 -15.20
CA HIS A 107 3.38 -25.95 -15.55
C HIS A 107 2.62 -25.60 -14.27
N ASN A 108 2.48 -24.32 -13.95
CA ASN A 108 1.99 -23.89 -12.64
C ASN A 108 2.91 -24.33 -11.48
N GLY A 109 4.22 -24.23 -11.68
CA GLY A 109 5.25 -24.87 -10.86
C GLY A 109 5.31 -24.42 -9.40
N MET A 110 4.63 -23.35 -9.00
CA MET A 110 4.51 -23.01 -7.58
C MET A 110 3.77 -24.10 -6.80
N TYR A 111 2.79 -24.77 -7.40
CA TYR A 111 2.06 -25.86 -6.76
C TYR A 111 2.99 -27.03 -6.44
N ASP A 112 3.68 -27.56 -7.45
CA ASP A 112 4.69 -28.62 -7.28
C ASP A 112 5.83 -28.19 -6.37
N GLY A 113 6.21 -26.90 -6.45
CA GLY A 113 7.15 -26.26 -5.55
C GLY A 113 6.72 -26.43 -4.09
N LYS A 114 5.46 -26.16 -3.76
CA LYS A 114 4.92 -26.37 -2.40
C LYS A 114 4.91 -27.84 -2.01
N VAL A 115 4.54 -28.73 -2.94
CA VAL A 115 4.48 -30.19 -2.69
C VAL A 115 5.86 -30.70 -2.28
N MET A 116 6.90 -30.30 -2.99
CA MET A 116 8.26 -30.74 -2.70
C MET A 116 8.89 -29.96 -1.54
N TYR A 117 8.51 -28.70 -1.34
CA TYR A 117 8.88 -27.92 -0.15
C TYR A 117 8.38 -28.60 1.12
N GLN A 118 7.14 -29.13 1.10
CA GLN A 118 6.56 -29.93 2.17
C GLN A 118 7.36 -31.21 2.46
N GLU A 119 8.07 -31.76 1.48
CA GLU A 119 8.97 -32.92 1.62
C GLU A 119 10.42 -32.51 1.95
N GLY A 120 10.70 -31.23 2.20
CA GLY A 120 12.04 -30.73 2.54
C GLY A 120 12.97 -30.54 1.33
N ILE A 121 12.42 -30.42 0.12
CA ILE A 121 13.16 -30.32 -1.15
C ILE A 121 12.85 -28.99 -1.84
N LEU A 122 13.90 -28.24 -2.21
CA LEU A 122 13.79 -26.94 -2.89
C LEU A 122 13.91 -27.09 -4.41
N LEU A 123 12.79 -27.25 -5.11
CA LEU A 123 12.82 -27.43 -6.58
C LEU A 123 13.55 -26.29 -7.31
N ASN A 124 14.45 -26.66 -8.22
CA ASN A 124 15.13 -25.71 -9.10
C ASN A 124 14.29 -25.40 -10.36
N ILE A 125 13.13 -24.77 -10.15
CA ILE A 125 12.15 -24.37 -11.17
C ILE A 125 12.76 -23.34 -12.14
N VAL A 126 13.35 -23.72 -13.26
CA VAL A 126 13.97 -22.75 -14.19
C VAL A 126 12.98 -22.19 -15.19
N HIS A 127 11.94 -22.96 -15.50
CA HIS A 127 10.97 -22.63 -16.52
C HIS A 127 9.58 -23.06 -16.07
N ASP A 128 8.63 -22.16 -16.27
CA ASP A 128 7.21 -22.43 -16.15
C ASP A 128 6.52 -22.10 -17.48
N THR A 129 5.77 -23.05 -18.02
CA THR A 129 5.11 -22.91 -19.32
C THR A 129 3.88 -21.98 -19.26
N ARG A 130 3.18 -21.89 -18.13
CA ARG A 130 2.08 -20.94 -17.91
C ARG A 130 2.61 -19.51 -17.95
N THR A 131 3.71 -19.24 -17.25
CA THR A 131 4.37 -17.92 -17.22
C THR A 131 5.06 -17.60 -18.56
N LEU A 132 5.61 -18.61 -19.25
CA LEU A 132 6.18 -18.45 -20.61
C LEU A 132 5.11 -17.95 -21.59
N TYR A 133 3.96 -18.60 -21.65
CA TYR A 133 2.88 -18.22 -22.56
C TYR A 133 2.32 -16.83 -22.23
N PHE A 134 2.22 -16.49 -20.95
CA PHE A 134 1.84 -15.14 -20.54
C PHE A 134 2.83 -14.06 -21.03
N ASN A 135 4.13 -14.35 -21.02
CA ASN A 135 5.15 -13.44 -21.54
C ASN A 135 5.15 -13.34 -23.08
N ILE A 136 4.69 -14.38 -23.79
CA ILE A 136 4.49 -14.36 -25.25
C ILE A 136 3.27 -13.49 -25.60
N ASP A 137 2.13 -13.76 -24.96
CA ASP A 137 0.88 -13.03 -25.16
C ASP A 137 0.15 -12.81 -23.82
N SER A 138 0.20 -11.57 -23.32
CA SER A 138 -0.49 -11.16 -22.11
C SER A 138 -2.02 -11.35 -22.16
N ASN A 139 -2.64 -11.50 -23.33
CA ASN A 139 -4.08 -11.77 -23.45
C ASN A 139 -4.48 -13.17 -22.99
N VAL A 140 -3.51 -14.10 -22.91
CA VAL A 140 -3.72 -15.39 -22.24
C VAL A 140 -4.19 -15.18 -20.80
N SER A 141 -3.95 -14.01 -20.19
CA SER A 141 -4.48 -13.66 -18.86
C SER A 141 -6.01 -13.81 -18.74
N ARG A 142 -6.75 -13.63 -19.85
CA ARG A 142 -8.22 -13.63 -19.95
C ARG A 142 -8.81 -14.96 -20.44
N GLY A 143 -7.98 -15.94 -20.79
CA GLY A 143 -8.41 -17.26 -21.29
C GLY A 143 -7.85 -18.42 -20.48
N SER A 144 -8.14 -19.66 -20.90
CA SER A 144 -7.55 -20.84 -20.25
C SER A 144 -6.03 -20.85 -20.41
N LYS A 145 -5.36 -21.12 -19.30
CA LYS A 145 -3.90 -21.21 -19.17
C LYS A 145 -3.46 -22.60 -18.74
N GLY A 146 -4.39 -23.54 -18.61
CA GLY A 146 -4.08 -24.91 -18.19
C GLY A 146 -3.26 -25.64 -19.25
N LEU A 147 -2.42 -26.57 -18.79
CA LEU A 147 -1.48 -27.32 -19.61
C LEU A 147 -2.14 -27.94 -20.84
N LYS A 148 -3.29 -28.57 -20.62
CA LYS A 148 -4.08 -29.32 -21.61
C LYS A 148 -4.62 -28.39 -22.69
N ALA A 149 -5.26 -27.28 -22.29
CA ALA A 149 -5.72 -26.24 -23.21
C ALA A 149 -4.56 -25.57 -24.00
N LEU A 150 -3.38 -25.40 -23.40
CA LEU A 150 -2.20 -24.91 -24.13
C LEU A 150 -1.70 -25.94 -25.15
N SER A 151 -1.63 -27.20 -24.74
CA SER A 151 -1.14 -28.31 -25.56
C SER A 151 -2.07 -28.60 -26.72
N GLU A 152 -3.39 -28.63 -26.52
CA GLU A 152 -4.38 -28.83 -27.57
C GLU A 152 -4.29 -27.71 -28.62
N ARG A 153 -4.16 -26.45 -28.18
CA ARG A 153 -3.95 -25.33 -29.11
C ARG A 153 -2.66 -25.44 -29.91
N MET A 154 -1.62 -26.02 -29.34
CA MET A 154 -0.30 -26.14 -29.98
C MET A 154 -0.21 -27.35 -30.91
N TYR A 155 -0.78 -28.49 -30.52
CA TYR A 155 -0.60 -29.78 -31.20
C TYR A 155 -1.85 -30.32 -31.89
N GLY A 156 -3.03 -29.75 -31.62
CA GLY A 156 -4.28 -30.06 -32.33
C GLY A 156 -4.98 -31.35 -31.90
N TYR A 157 -4.66 -31.89 -30.72
CA TYR A 157 -5.31 -33.07 -30.15
C TYR A 157 -5.59 -32.89 -28.64
N PRO A 158 -6.65 -33.51 -28.10
CA PRO A 158 -7.01 -33.41 -26.70
C PRO A 158 -6.11 -34.30 -25.82
N ILE A 159 -5.86 -33.85 -24.59
CA ILE A 159 -5.13 -34.59 -23.55
C ILE A 159 -6.10 -34.85 -22.40
N ILE A 160 -5.99 -36.02 -21.77
CA ILE A 160 -6.87 -36.45 -20.66
C ILE A 160 -6.80 -35.43 -19.53
N GLU A 161 -7.96 -34.94 -19.08
CA GLU A 161 -8.13 -34.09 -17.88
C GLU A 161 -8.75 -34.88 -16.71
N PHE A 162 -8.76 -34.29 -15.51
CA PHE A 162 -9.39 -34.91 -14.34
C PHE A 162 -10.90 -35.09 -14.55
N GLU A 163 -11.55 -34.16 -15.23
CA GLU A 163 -12.97 -34.18 -15.60
C GLU A 163 -13.33 -35.34 -16.54
N ASP A 164 -12.35 -35.90 -17.26
CA ASP A 164 -12.55 -37.09 -18.10
C ASP A 164 -12.53 -38.40 -17.29
N ILE A 165 -11.90 -38.34 -16.10
CA ILE A 165 -11.67 -39.45 -15.17
C ILE A 165 -12.72 -39.47 -14.06
N PHE A 166 -13.00 -38.33 -13.44
CA PHE A 166 -13.88 -38.15 -12.31
C PHE A 166 -15.13 -37.35 -12.68
N ASP A 167 -16.26 -37.68 -12.05
CA ASP A 167 -17.53 -36.99 -12.30
C ASP A 167 -17.65 -35.65 -11.54
N THR A 168 -16.94 -35.51 -10.41
CA THR A 168 -16.96 -34.30 -9.57
C THR A 168 -15.56 -33.86 -9.14
N SER A 169 -15.36 -32.56 -8.94
CA SER A 169 -14.07 -32.01 -8.49
C SER A 169 -13.70 -32.41 -7.06
N SER A 170 -14.69 -32.77 -6.22
CA SER A 170 -14.43 -33.33 -4.89
C SER A 170 -13.75 -34.70 -4.93
N ASP A 171 -13.85 -35.41 -6.05
CA ASP A 171 -13.26 -36.73 -6.21
C ASP A 171 -11.80 -36.67 -6.68
N TYR A 172 -11.23 -35.49 -6.96
CA TYR A 172 -9.85 -35.41 -7.50
C TYR A 172 -8.81 -35.98 -6.52
N GLY A 173 -9.08 -35.94 -5.21
CA GLY A 173 -8.24 -36.58 -4.19
C GLY A 173 -8.20 -38.12 -4.24
N LEU A 174 -9.03 -38.73 -5.10
CA LEU A 174 -9.05 -40.16 -5.37
C LEU A 174 -7.98 -40.58 -6.40
N PHE A 175 -7.05 -39.71 -6.78
CA PHE A 175 -5.96 -40.07 -7.70
C PHE A 175 -5.22 -41.36 -7.28
N ARG A 176 -4.97 -41.54 -5.99
CA ARG A 176 -4.32 -42.74 -5.39
C ARG A 176 -5.10 -44.06 -5.54
N VAL A 177 -6.35 -44.01 -6.02
CA VAL A 177 -7.17 -45.21 -6.28
C VAL A 177 -7.35 -45.46 -7.78
N LEU A 178 -6.67 -44.72 -8.65
CA LEU A 178 -6.74 -44.97 -10.09
C LEU A 178 -5.98 -46.25 -10.47
N PRO A 179 -6.44 -46.98 -11.51
CA PRO A 179 -5.72 -48.13 -12.05
C PRO A 179 -4.44 -47.67 -12.78
N GLU A 180 -3.42 -48.54 -12.80
CA GLU A 180 -2.09 -48.23 -13.35
C GLU A 180 -2.13 -47.71 -14.79
N ASP A 181 -2.94 -48.31 -15.68
CA ASP A 181 -3.04 -47.87 -17.08
C ASP A 181 -3.54 -46.43 -17.24
N LEU A 182 -4.45 -46.00 -16.35
CA LEU A 182 -4.98 -44.64 -16.39
C LEU A 182 -3.99 -43.65 -15.79
N VAL A 183 -3.34 -44.01 -14.69
CA VAL A 183 -2.24 -43.24 -14.10
C VAL A 183 -1.13 -43.04 -15.13
N LYS A 184 -0.74 -44.11 -15.83
CA LYS A 184 0.26 -44.06 -16.91
C LYS A 184 -0.15 -43.08 -18.02
N SER A 185 -1.41 -43.08 -18.43
CA SER A 185 -1.90 -42.24 -19.53
C SER A 185 -2.02 -40.76 -19.17
N TYR A 186 -2.27 -40.47 -17.89
CA TYR A 186 -2.41 -39.11 -17.36
C TYR A 186 -1.06 -38.55 -16.85
N ALA A 187 -0.50 -39.16 -15.80
CA ALA A 187 0.62 -38.64 -15.04
C ALA A 187 1.92 -38.60 -15.85
N CYS A 188 2.16 -39.57 -16.74
CA CYS A 188 3.34 -39.54 -17.62
C CYS A 188 3.21 -38.48 -18.73
N ALA A 189 1.99 -38.09 -19.09
CA ALA A 189 1.76 -37.15 -20.19
C ALA A 189 2.09 -35.70 -19.80
N ASP A 190 1.90 -35.33 -18.54
CA ASP A 190 2.03 -33.95 -18.09
C ASP A 190 3.46 -33.41 -18.09
N PRO A 191 4.48 -34.11 -17.56
CA PRO A 191 5.85 -33.66 -17.71
C PRO A 191 6.33 -33.72 -19.17
N ASP A 192 5.86 -34.67 -20.00
CA ASP A 192 6.19 -34.75 -21.43
C ASP A 192 5.69 -33.51 -22.18
N HIS A 193 4.39 -33.20 -22.07
CA HIS A 193 3.79 -32.07 -22.76
C HIS A 193 4.32 -30.73 -22.22
N THR A 194 4.57 -30.64 -20.91
CA THR A 194 5.21 -29.47 -20.30
C THR A 194 6.59 -29.23 -20.90
N LEU A 195 7.44 -30.25 -20.99
CA LEU A 195 8.76 -30.15 -21.60
C LEU A 195 8.67 -29.77 -23.09
N GLN A 196 7.78 -30.42 -23.84
CA GLN A 196 7.59 -30.14 -25.26
C GLN A 196 7.12 -28.71 -25.51
N LEU A 197 6.12 -28.24 -24.76
CA LEU A 197 5.60 -26.87 -24.87
C LEU A 197 6.71 -25.85 -24.64
N PHE A 198 7.56 -26.07 -23.63
CA PHE A 198 8.70 -25.20 -23.38
C PHE A 198 9.67 -25.19 -24.58
N ILE A 199 10.12 -26.36 -25.04
CA ILE A 199 11.07 -26.49 -26.14
C ILE A 199 10.56 -25.79 -27.40
N ASP A 200 9.29 -25.99 -27.75
CA ASP A 200 8.68 -25.44 -28.96
C ASP A 200 8.37 -23.94 -28.83
N SER A 201 8.12 -23.44 -27.62
CA SER A 201 7.60 -22.08 -27.41
C SER A 201 8.63 -21.07 -26.92
N PHE A 202 9.73 -21.49 -26.30
CA PHE A 202 10.75 -20.57 -25.77
C PHE A 202 11.35 -19.67 -26.86
N GLY A 203 11.47 -20.20 -28.09
CA GLY A 203 11.95 -19.46 -29.26
C GLY A 203 11.01 -18.32 -29.73
N PHE A 204 9.77 -18.27 -29.23
CA PHE A 204 8.80 -17.24 -29.60
C PHE A 204 9.01 -15.93 -28.84
N LEU A 205 9.64 -15.97 -27.66
CA LEU A 205 10.00 -14.76 -26.93
C LEU A 205 11.05 -13.94 -27.70
N THR A 206 10.82 -12.63 -27.77
CA THR A 206 11.86 -11.66 -28.16
C THR A 206 12.96 -11.59 -27.10
N GLU A 207 14.12 -11.02 -27.45
CA GLU A 207 15.23 -10.86 -26.52
C GLU A 207 14.82 -10.07 -25.25
N GLY A 208 14.02 -9.02 -25.42
CA GLY A 208 13.46 -8.26 -24.30
C GLY A 208 12.56 -9.10 -23.39
N GLN A 209 11.59 -9.81 -23.99
CA GLN A 209 10.68 -10.66 -23.21
C GLN A 209 11.42 -11.77 -22.45
N ARG A 210 12.55 -12.28 -22.97
CA ARG A 210 13.37 -13.27 -22.25
C ARG A 210 13.98 -12.72 -20.97
N ARG A 211 14.36 -11.43 -20.92
CA ARG A 211 14.88 -10.80 -19.68
C ARG A 211 13.80 -10.71 -18.62
N SER A 212 12.62 -10.22 -19.00
CA SER A 212 11.46 -10.12 -18.12
C SER A 212 10.98 -11.50 -17.63
N TYR A 213 10.94 -12.50 -18.52
CA TYR A 213 10.63 -13.88 -18.17
C TYR A 213 11.65 -14.48 -17.19
N ALA A 214 12.94 -14.24 -17.38
CA ALA A 214 13.97 -14.72 -16.46
C ALA A 214 13.83 -14.13 -15.05
N LEU A 215 13.36 -12.87 -14.93
CA LEU A 215 13.02 -12.27 -13.65
C LEU A 215 11.78 -12.93 -13.03
N ASP A 216 10.75 -13.23 -13.83
CA ASP A 216 9.54 -13.94 -13.36
C ASP A 216 9.88 -15.30 -12.75
N MET A 217 10.77 -16.07 -13.40
CA MET A 217 11.19 -17.39 -12.91
C MET A 217 11.98 -17.31 -11.61
N LYS A 218 12.79 -16.27 -11.44
CA LYS A 218 13.47 -16.04 -10.15
C LYS A 218 12.48 -15.70 -9.06
N LEU A 219 11.51 -14.83 -9.34
CA LEU A 219 10.49 -14.45 -8.38
C LEU A 219 9.59 -15.64 -8.02
N GLU A 220 9.16 -16.43 -9.01
CA GLU A 220 8.24 -17.56 -8.83
C GLU A 220 8.74 -18.55 -7.77
N ARG A 221 10.05 -18.86 -7.79
CA ARG A 221 10.69 -19.71 -6.78
C ARG A 221 10.56 -19.17 -5.37
N GLU A 222 10.61 -17.85 -5.21
CA GLU A 222 10.52 -17.20 -3.90
C GLU A 222 9.06 -17.09 -3.41
N LEU A 223 8.09 -17.11 -4.32
CA LEU A 223 6.65 -17.07 -3.98
C LEU A 223 6.15 -18.39 -3.37
N VAL A 224 6.75 -19.53 -3.72
CA VAL A 224 6.42 -20.86 -3.16
C VAL A 224 6.36 -20.83 -1.64
N ARG A 225 7.38 -20.23 -1.01
CA ARG A 225 7.47 -20.12 0.46
C ARG A 225 6.30 -19.30 1.02
N SER A 226 5.95 -18.20 0.36
CA SER A 226 4.87 -17.33 0.84
C SER A 226 3.52 -18.04 0.83
N GLU A 227 3.19 -18.72 -0.27
CA GLU A 227 1.95 -19.50 -0.35
C GLU A 227 1.96 -20.71 0.61
N TYR A 228 3.09 -21.39 0.77
CA TYR A 228 3.20 -22.54 1.67
C TYR A 228 2.96 -22.16 3.14
N TYR A 229 3.46 -21.01 3.59
CA TYR A 229 3.35 -20.59 4.98
C TYR A 229 2.05 -19.80 5.30
N GLY A 230 1.41 -19.19 4.30
CA GLY A 230 0.17 -18.43 4.50
C GLY A 230 0.38 -17.09 5.21
N LYS A 231 -0.70 -16.53 5.76
CA LYS A 231 -0.69 -15.28 6.55
C LYS A 231 -1.33 -15.52 7.91
N GLY A 232 -0.70 -15.07 9.00
CA GLY A 232 -1.28 -15.19 10.34
C GLY A 232 -2.53 -14.32 10.49
N VAL A 233 -3.56 -14.86 11.13
CA VAL A 233 -4.85 -14.20 11.36
C VAL A 233 -5.25 -14.34 12.81
N ASP A 234 -5.62 -13.23 13.46
CA ASP A 234 -6.26 -13.26 14.77
C ASP A 234 -7.70 -13.75 14.61
N MET A 235 -7.88 -15.07 14.77
CA MET A 235 -9.16 -15.73 14.60
C MET A 235 -10.17 -15.40 15.70
N LYS A 236 -9.71 -14.95 16.87
CA LYS A 236 -10.60 -14.50 17.93
C LYS A 236 -11.21 -13.16 17.52
N LEU A 237 -10.35 -12.20 17.18
CA LEU A 237 -10.77 -10.87 16.74
C LEU A 237 -11.62 -10.94 15.46
N CYS A 238 -11.26 -11.80 14.50
CA CYS A 238 -12.01 -12.00 13.26
C CYS A 238 -13.44 -12.47 13.52
N LYS A 239 -13.63 -13.44 14.43
CA LYS A 239 -14.97 -13.94 14.80
C LYS A 239 -15.81 -12.89 15.52
N GLU A 240 -15.20 -12.14 16.45
CA GLU A 240 -15.86 -11.03 17.13
C GLU A 240 -16.32 -9.96 16.13
N PHE A 241 -15.42 -9.54 15.24
CA PHE A 241 -15.70 -8.52 14.23
C PHE A 241 -16.75 -8.98 13.21
N SER A 242 -16.72 -10.24 12.80
CA SER A 242 -17.77 -10.84 11.96
C SER A 242 -19.12 -10.82 12.68
N GLY A 243 -19.16 -11.15 13.97
CA GLY A 243 -20.39 -11.10 14.78
C GLY A 243 -20.95 -9.69 14.88
N TYR A 244 -20.12 -8.69 15.18
CA TYR A 244 -20.54 -7.29 15.21
C TYR A 244 -21.01 -6.78 13.84
N ASN A 245 -20.37 -7.22 12.76
CA ASN A 245 -20.80 -6.90 11.41
C ASN A 245 -22.19 -7.49 11.09
N ASP A 246 -22.45 -8.73 11.50
CA ASP A 246 -23.75 -9.39 11.35
C ASP A 246 -24.85 -8.70 12.15
N GLU A 247 -24.58 -8.34 13.41
CA GLU A 247 -25.51 -7.54 14.22
C GLU A 247 -25.83 -6.17 13.59
N ASN A 248 -24.80 -5.48 13.10
CA ASN A 248 -24.95 -4.20 12.42
C ASN A 248 -25.76 -4.33 11.12
N LEU A 249 -25.54 -5.41 10.35
CA LEU A 249 -26.32 -5.71 9.15
C LEU A 249 -27.79 -5.94 9.49
N GLU A 250 -28.09 -6.71 10.54
CA GLU A 250 -29.46 -6.96 10.96
C GLU A 250 -30.16 -5.66 11.40
N ARG A 251 -29.53 -4.89 12.30
CA ARG A 251 -30.05 -3.59 12.78
C ARG A 251 -30.30 -2.62 11.63
N LEU A 252 -29.33 -2.50 10.72
CA LEU A 252 -29.44 -1.58 9.59
C LEU A 252 -30.48 -2.05 8.57
N SER A 253 -30.61 -3.36 8.33
CA SER A 253 -31.65 -3.92 7.47
C SER A 253 -33.04 -3.61 8.04
N ASP A 254 -33.25 -3.84 9.35
CA ASP A 254 -34.50 -3.53 10.03
C ASP A 254 -34.87 -2.06 9.89
N ALA A 255 -33.90 -1.18 10.15
CA ALA A 255 -34.07 0.26 10.01
C ALA A 255 -34.41 0.66 8.56
N ILE A 256 -33.75 0.07 7.56
CA ILE A 256 -34.06 0.30 6.15
C ILE A 256 -35.50 -0.11 5.83
N TYR A 257 -35.96 -1.29 6.27
CA TYR A 257 -37.32 -1.76 5.99
C TYR A 257 -38.39 -0.89 6.64
N ARG A 258 -38.15 -0.43 7.87
CA ARG A 258 -39.03 0.51 8.59
C ARG A 258 -39.04 1.89 7.91
N TYR A 259 -37.87 2.39 7.53
CA TYR A 259 -37.76 3.69 6.85
C TYR A 259 -38.42 3.67 5.47
N VAL A 260 -38.26 2.60 4.71
CA VAL A 260 -38.93 2.45 3.43
C VAL A 260 -40.45 2.36 3.61
N HIS A 261 -40.94 1.62 4.61
CA HIS A 261 -42.38 1.62 4.94
C HIS A 261 -42.88 3.04 5.23
N TYR A 262 -42.17 3.76 6.10
CA TYR A 262 -42.47 5.16 6.43
C TYR A 262 -42.52 6.06 5.19
N LEU A 263 -41.50 6.03 4.33
CA LEU A 263 -41.43 6.84 3.12
C LEU A 263 -42.58 6.53 2.14
N VAL A 264 -42.95 5.25 1.99
CA VAL A 264 -44.07 4.84 1.14
C VAL A 264 -45.40 5.32 1.71
N CYS A 265 -45.64 5.18 3.01
CA CYS A 265 -46.84 5.68 3.67
C CYS A 265 -46.96 7.19 3.55
N LYS A 266 -45.88 7.93 3.85
CA LYS A 266 -45.81 9.39 3.69
C LYS A 266 -46.14 9.82 2.27
N LYS A 267 -45.58 9.16 1.26
CA LYS A 267 -45.82 9.48 -0.15
C LYS A 267 -47.25 9.15 -0.61
N ARG A 268 -47.86 8.10 -0.07
CA ARG A 268 -49.24 7.69 -0.39
C ARG A 268 -50.30 8.30 0.53
N ASN A 269 -49.89 9.14 1.48
CA ASN A 269 -50.75 9.74 2.49
C ASN A 269 -51.53 8.70 3.32
N PHE A 270 -50.84 7.63 3.72
CA PHE A 270 -51.34 6.61 4.65
C PHE A 270 -50.76 6.82 6.05
N ASP A 271 -51.52 6.43 7.06
CA ASP A 271 -51.02 6.34 8.43
C ASP A 271 -49.91 5.31 8.50
N TYR A 272 -48.76 5.68 9.06
CA TYR A 272 -47.66 4.74 9.26
C TYR A 272 -47.93 3.88 10.50
N SER A 273 -47.55 2.61 10.41
CA SER A 273 -47.63 1.65 11.52
C SER A 273 -46.23 1.12 11.83
N ASP A 274 -46.12 0.23 12.82
CA ASP A 274 -44.87 -0.50 13.10
C ASP A 274 -44.53 -1.60 12.06
N SER A 275 -45.23 -1.60 10.91
CA SER A 275 -45.01 -2.53 9.81
C SER A 275 -43.71 -2.25 9.06
N LYS A 276 -43.26 -3.24 8.29
CA LYS A 276 -42.02 -3.19 7.51
C LYS A 276 -42.32 -3.42 6.03
N TYR A 277 -41.63 -2.70 5.16
CA TYR A 277 -41.64 -2.98 3.73
C TYR A 277 -40.44 -3.86 3.40
N ILE A 278 -40.68 -5.16 3.20
CA ILE A 278 -39.63 -6.16 2.95
C ILE A 278 -39.35 -6.24 1.45
N PHE A 279 -38.07 -6.17 1.10
CA PHE A 279 -37.55 -6.28 -0.25
C PHE A 279 -36.09 -6.74 -0.20
N SER A 280 -35.52 -7.17 -1.31
CA SER A 280 -34.11 -7.54 -1.40
C SER A 280 -33.22 -6.29 -1.51
N ILE A 281 -32.54 -5.93 -0.41
CA ILE A 281 -31.61 -4.79 -0.36
C ILE A 281 -30.41 -4.98 -1.31
N SER A 282 -29.99 -6.22 -1.56
CA SER A 282 -28.90 -6.53 -2.50
C SER A 282 -29.34 -6.43 -3.97
N SER A 283 -30.63 -6.57 -4.27
CA SER A 283 -31.17 -6.54 -5.63
C SER A 283 -31.16 -5.12 -6.20
N SER A 284 -30.36 -4.91 -7.26
CA SER A 284 -30.33 -3.62 -7.95
C SER A 284 -31.65 -3.31 -8.67
N ASP A 285 -32.38 -4.34 -9.13
CA ASP A 285 -33.67 -4.17 -9.80
C ASP A 285 -34.76 -3.73 -8.80
N GLU A 286 -34.82 -4.36 -7.62
CA GLU A 286 -35.79 -3.96 -6.59
C GLU A 286 -35.48 -2.56 -6.04
N LEU A 287 -34.20 -2.23 -5.84
CA LEU A 287 -33.79 -0.89 -5.44
C LEU A 287 -34.12 0.16 -6.50
N ALA A 288 -33.92 -0.14 -7.78
CA ALA A 288 -34.28 0.78 -8.86
C ALA A 288 -35.81 1.00 -8.90
N HIS A 289 -36.60 -0.07 -8.77
CA HIS A 289 -38.05 0.05 -8.65
C HIS A 289 -38.46 0.90 -7.45
N LEU A 290 -37.85 0.66 -6.29
CA LEU A 290 -38.11 1.40 -5.07
C LEU A 290 -37.79 2.89 -5.22
N PHE A 291 -36.59 3.23 -5.68
CA PHE A 291 -36.15 4.61 -5.77
C PHE A 291 -36.95 5.39 -6.81
N TYR A 292 -37.09 4.84 -8.01
CA TYR A 292 -37.59 5.60 -9.15
C TYR A 292 -39.10 5.50 -9.32
N ASN A 293 -39.69 4.31 -9.13
CA ASN A 293 -41.12 4.11 -9.36
C ASN A 293 -41.93 4.37 -8.09
N LEU A 294 -41.51 3.79 -6.96
CA LEU A 294 -42.24 3.95 -5.70
C LEU A 294 -41.97 5.31 -5.07
N LEU A 295 -40.71 5.68 -4.83
CA LEU A 295 -40.34 6.92 -4.14
C LEU A 295 -40.21 8.12 -5.08
N GLY A 296 -40.06 7.92 -6.39
CA GLY A 296 -40.05 9.02 -7.38
C GLY A 296 -38.77 9.84 -7.35
N TYR A 297 -37.66 9.23 -6.96
CA TYR A 297 -36.35 9.88 -7.00
C TYR A 297 -35.95 10.18 -8.44
N LYS A 298 -35.09 11.19 -8.61
CA LYS A 298 -34.59 11.58 -9.94
C LYS A 298 -33.65 10.51 -10.50
N VAL A 299 -33.89 10.07 -11.74
CA VAL A 299 -32.96 9.20 -12.47
C VAL A 299 -31.74 10.00 -12.91
N LEU A 300 -30.57 9.65 -12.37
CA LEU A 300 -29.30 10.33 -12.70
C LEU A 300 -28.52 9.65 -13.83
N LYS A 301 -28.71 8.34 -14.00
CA LYS A 301 -28.00 7.50 -14.98
C LYS A 301 -28.85 6.29 -15.33
N VAL A 302 -28.80 5.89 -16.60
CA VAL A 302 -29.37 4.64 -17.12
C VAL A 302 -28.26 3.75 -17.67
N HIS A 303 -28.47 2.44 -17.66
CA HIS A 303 -27.61 1.49 -18.33
C HIS A 303 -27.78 1.64 -19.85
N GLU A 304 -26.68 1.85 -20.57
CA GLU A 304 -26.70 2.10 -22.01
C GLU A 304 -27.29 0.89 -22.78
N ASP A 305 -26.99 -0.33 -22.35
CA ASP A 305 -27.43 -1.56 -23.03
C ASP A 305 -28.90 -1.92 -22.79
N THR A 306 -29.43 -1.60 -21.60
CA THR A 306 -30.76 -2.06 -21.17
C THR A 306 -31.78 -0.95 -20.99
N GLY A 307 -31.35 0.33 -21.05
CA GLY A 307 -32.16 1.51 -20.76
C GLY A 307 -32.62 1.61 -19.30
N ARG A 308 -32.26 0.65 -18.44
CA ARG A 308 -32.74 0.58 -17.05
C ARG A 308 -32.07 1.64 -16.18
N PRO A 309 -32.79 2.28 -15.24
CA PRO A 309 -32.18 3.17 -14.26
C PRO A 309 -31.11 2.46 -13.42
N SER A 310 -29.96 3.11 -13.23
CA SER A 310 -28.85 2.55 -12.47
C SER A 310 -28.94 2.91 -10.99
N VAL A 311 -28.49 2.01 -10.11
CA VAL A 311 -28.31 2.25 -8.66
C VAL A 311 -26.88 1.89 -8.23
N ASP A 312 -25.92 2.12 -9.12
CA ASP A 312 -24.49 1.87 -8.85
C ASP A 312 -23.93 2.79 -7.74
N LYS A 313 -22.72 2.49 -7.27
CA LYS A 313 -22.05 3.26 -6.20
C LYS A 313 -21.96 4.76 -6.53
N PHE A 314 -21.75 5.13 -7.79
CA PHE A 314 -21.61 6.52 -8.23
C PHE A 314 -22.95 7.25 -8.25
N VAL A 315 -24.03 6.58 -8.68
CA VAL A 315 -25.39 7.11 -8.60
C VAL A 315 -25.80 7.37 -7.16
N LEU A 316 -25.61 6.37 -6.28
CA LEU A 316 -25.92 6.54 -4.85
C LEU A 316 -25.16 7.71 -4.24
N LYS A 317 -23.85 7.83 -4.52
CA LYS A 317 -23.01 8.94 -4.02
C LYS A 317 -23.48 10.30 -4.54
N SER A 318 -24.06 10.34 -5.73
CA SER A 318 -24.50 11.58 -6.36
C SER A 318 -25.89 12.02 -5.88
N MET A 319 -26.74 11.08 -5.48
CA MET A 319 -28.00 11.40 -4.80
C MET A 319 -27.76 12.09 -3.44
N LEU A 320 -26.64 11.78 -2.76
CA LEU A 320 -26.26 12.34 -1.46
C LEU A 320 -25.67 13.76 -1.52
N ARG A 321 -25.95 14.53 -2.57
CA ARG A 321 -25.47 15.91 -2.73
C ARG A 321 -26.55 16.95 -2.57
N GLU A 322 -27.79 16.54 -2.80
CA GLU A 322 -28.92 17.39 -2.50
C GLU A 322 -29.07 17.39 -0.98
N GLU A 323 -28.94 18.57 -0.38
CA GLU A 323 -29.09 18.75 1.05
C GLU A 323 -30.46 19.35 1.35
N GLU A 324 -31.15 18.76 2.32
CA GLU A 324 -32.40 19.27 2.87
C GLU A 324 -32.33 19.07 4.40
N PRO A 325 -31.77 20.05 5.13
CA PRO A 325 -31.53 19.91 6.56
C PRO A 325 -32.84 19.74 7.33
N GLY A 326 -32.91 18.71 8.15
CA GLY A 326 -34.05 18.47 9.04
C GLY A 326 -34.33 17.00 9.24
N MET A 327 -34.96 16.68 10.35
CA MET A 327 -35.48 15.35 10.65
C MET A 327 -36.83 15.47 11.33
N ASP A 328 -37.72 14.56 10.99
CA ASP A 328 -38.91 14.32 11.81
C ASP A 328 -38.60 13.33 12.95
N GLU A 329 -39.57 13.16 13.84
CA GLU A 329 -39.45 12.30 15.02
C GLU A 329 -39.17 10.84 14.66
N PHE A 330 -39.75 10.33 13.56
CA PHE A 330 -39.49 8.96 13.12
C PHE A 330 -38.04 8.79 12.71
N GLU A 331 -37.51 9.74 11.93
CA GLU A 331 -36.13 9.73 11.47
C GLU A 331 -35.12 9.85 12.61
N GLU A 332 -35.41 10.68 13.62
CA GLU A 332 -34.58 10.78 14.83
C GLU A 332 -34.58 9.47 15.62
N ASN A 333 -35.76 8.87 15.86
CA ASN A 333 -35.87 7.57 16.53
C ASN A 333 -35.15 6.47 15.75
N LEU A 334 -35.32 6.43 14.43
CA LEU A 334 -34.62 5.51 13.55
C LEU A 334 -33.12 5.66 13.70
N LEU A 335 -32.60 6.89 13.58
CA LEU A 335 -31.18 7.17 13.67
C LEU A 335 -30.61 6.73 15.03
N ASN A 336 -31.29 7.01 16.13
CA ASN A 336 -30.88 6.58 17.48
C ASN A 336 -30.72 5.06 17.60
N THR A 337 -31.42 4.25 16.79
CA THR A 337 -31.27 2.78 16.79
C THR A 337 -30.06 2.27 16.01
N ILE A 338 -29.49 3.07 15.10
CA ILE A 338 -28.43 2.63 14.15
C ILE A 338 -27.23 3.58 14.07
N GLU A 339 -27.19 4.68 14.82
CA GLU A 339 -26.08 5.64 14.81
C GLU A 339 -24.77 4.97 15.23
N ARG A 340 -24.83 4.13 16.27
CA ARG A 340 -23.68 3.44 16.86
C ARG A 340 -23.52 2.01 16.36
N SER A 341 -22.29 1.71 15.95
CA SER A 341 -21.85 0.37 15.58
C SER A 341 -21.82 -0.54 16.80
N SER A 342 -22.18 -1.81 16.63
CA SER A 342 -21.97 -2.83 17.66
C SER A 342 -20.49 -2.95 18.08
N LEU A 343 -19.54 -2.56 17.23
CA LEU A 343 -18.10 -2.51 17.56
C LEU A 343 -17.77 -1.52 18.69
N GLU A 344 -18.60 -0.50 18.95
CA GLU A 344 -18.39 0.42 20.07
C GLU A 344 -18.34 -0.31 21.42
N LYS A 345 -19.12 -1.40 21.56
CA LYS A 345 -19.15 -2.25 22.76
C LYS A 345 -17.86 -3.03 22.97
N ALA A 346 -17.01 -3.15 21.97
CA ALA A 346 -15.80 -3.97 22.02
C ALA A 346 -14.70 -3.34 22.88
N GLY A 347 -14.73 -2.03 23.11
CA GLY A 347 -13.82 -1.35 24.04
C GLY A 347 -12.34 -1.36 23.64
N TYR A 348 -12.03 -1.64 22.37
CA TYR A 348 -10.65 -1.57 21.86
C TYR A 348 -10.20 -0.12 21.70
N ASP A 349 -9.13 0.28 22.40
CA ASP A 349 -8.62 1.66 22.43
C ASP A 349 -8.13 2.17 21.06
N TRP A 350 -7.69 1.25 20.20
CA TRP A 350 -7.21 1.56 18.85
C TRP A 350 -8.36 1.72 17.82
N LEU A 351 -9.61 1.43 18.19
CA LEU A 351 -10.74 1.70 17.29
C LEU A 351 -10.92 3.20 17.13
N SER A 352 -10.85 3.67 15.88
CA SER A 352 -11.14 5.06 15.57
C SER A 352 -12.60 5.38 15.91
N ASP A 353 -12.90 6.64 16.25
CA ASP A 353 -14.29 7.05 16.49
C ASP A 353 -15.19 6.81 15.26
N GLY A 354 -14.60 6.80 14.06
CA GLY A 354 -15.28 6.44 12.83
C GLY A 354 -15.74 4.98 12.79
N ASP A 355 -14.99 4.04 13.38
CA ASP A 355 -15.36 2.61 13.42
C ASP A 355 -16.50 2.34 14.42
N LYS A 356 -16.65 3.22 15.41
CA LYS A 356 -17.74 3.21 16.40
C LYS A 356 -19.04 3.80 15.84
N ILE A 357 -18.98 4.56 14.75
CA ILE A 357 -20.13 5.19 14.09
C ILE A 357 -20.59 4.30 12.93
N LEU A 358 -21.82 3.77 13.03
CA LEU A 358 -22.45 3.03 11.94
C LEU A 358 -23.11 3.99 10.95
N ILE A 359 -23.93 4.93 11.44
CA ILE A 359 -24.53 6.02 10.66
C ILE A 359 -24.12 7.35 11.27
N ASP A 360 -23.43 8.18 10.48
CA ASP A 360 -23.01 9.53 10.86
C ASP A 360 -24.22 10.45 10.88
N ARG A 361 -24.64 10.86 12.09
CA ARG A 361 -25.78 11.76 12.32
C ARG A 361 -25.67 13.04 11.52
N LYS A 362 -24.51 13.70 11.53
CA LYS A 362 -24.32 14.97 10.82
C LYS A 362 -24.59 14.78 9.32
N LYS A 363 -24.08 13.71 8.72
CA LYS A 363 -24.32 13.38 7.31
C LYS A 363 -25.78 13.01 7.05
N PHE A 364 -26.36 12.12 7.85
CA PHE A 364 -27.74 11.66 7.69
C PHE A 364 -28.73 12.84 7.69
N ASN A 365 -28.51 13.83 8.56
CA ASN A 365 -29.37 15.00 8.72
C ASN A 365 -29.26 16.00 7.57
N THR A 366 -28.14 16.00 6.86
CA THR A 366 -27.92 16.91 5.72
C THR A 366 -28.59 16.42 4.45
N TYR A 367 -28.66 15.11 4.23
CA TYR A 367 -29.09 14.57 2.93
C TYR A 367 -30.60 14.67 2.72
N LYS A 368 -31.00 15.20 1.57
CA LYS A 368 -32.38 15.13 1.08
C LYS A 368 -32.85 13.70 0.86
N TYR A 369 -32.02 12.90 0.19
CA TYR A 369 -32.27 11.48 -0.03
C TYR A 369 -31.46 10.65 0.97
N LYS A 370 -32.03 10.36 2.14
CA LYS A 370 -31.34 9.65 3.23
C LYS A 370 -31.16 8.16 2.97
N LEU A 371 -32.13 7.52 2.30
CA LEU A 371 -32.12 6.08 2.01
C LEU A 371 -30.86 5.62 1.22
N PRO A 372 -30.40 6.32 0.15
CA PRO A 372 -29.12 6.00 -0.50
C PRO A 372 -27.92 5.91 0.45
N TYR A 373 -27.88 6.70 1.52
CA TYR A 373 -26.78 6.65 2.50
C TYR A 373 -26.85 5.35 3.30
N LEU A 374 -28.02 4.98 3.81
CA LEU A 374 -28.24 3.71 4.51
C LEU A 374 -27.88 2.51 3.62
N ILE A 375 -28.28 2.54 2.35
CA ILE A 375 -27.96 1.48 1.37
C ILE A 375 -26.45 1.40 1.10
N GLN A 376 -25.74 2.53 1.03
CA GLN A 376 -24.28 2.52 0.86
C GLN A 376 -23.56 1.89 2.05
N VAL A 377 -24.00 2.19 3.28
CA VAL A 377 -23.44 1.59 4.49
C VAL A 377 -23.77 0.10 4.54
N TRP A 378 -25.02 -0.30 4.25
CA TRP A 378 -25.43 -1.70 4.19
C TRP A 378 -24.62 -2.50 3.17
N ARG A 379 -24.46 -1.99 1.95
CA ARG A 379 -23.65 -2.64 0.89
C ARG A 379 -22.18 -2.77 1.28
N LYS A 380 -21.66 -1.85 2.10
CA LYS A 380 -20.30 -1.97 2.65
C LYS A 380 -20.22 -3.14 3.62
N LEU A 381 -21.13 -3.21 4.61
CA LEU A 381 -21.14 -4.30 5.60
C LEU A 381 -21.40 -5.68 4.96
N GLU A 382 -22.26 -5.76 3.96
CA GLU A 382 -22.55 -7.00 3.23
C GLU A 382 -21.32 -7.45 2.42
N LYS A 383 -20.60 -6.50 1.83
CA LYS A 383 -19.30 -6.78 1.22
C LYS A 383 -18.29 -7.23 2.28
N ASP A 384 -18.28 -6.60 3.45
CA ASP A 384 -17.38 -6.95 4.56
C ASP A 384 -17.59 -8.41 5.00
N LYS A 385 -18.86 -8.82 5.16
CA LYS A 385 -19.29 -10.20 5.42
C LYS A 385 -18.85 -11.18 4.34
N THR A 386 -19.31 -10.99 3.12
CA THR A 386 -19.20 -11.99 2.04
C THR A 386 -17.82 -12.03 1.40
N SER A 387 -17.18 -10.87 1.27
CA SER A 387 -15.90 -10.75 0.54
C SER A 387 -14.69 -10.92 1.44
N PHE A 388 -14.82 -10.73 2.76
CA PHE A 388 -13.69 -10.78 3.68
C PHE A 388 -13.88 -11.74 4.85
N TYR A 389 -14.85 -11.50 5.75
CA TYR A 389 -14.99 -12.34 6.94
C TYR A 389 -15.24 -13.80 6.59
N ALA A 390 -16.21 -14.10 5.70
CA ALA A 390 -16.48 -15.46 5.26
C ALA A 390 -15.22 -16.14 4.67
N LYS A 391 -14.49 -15.44 3.80
CA LYS A 391 -13.27 -15.98 3.19
C LYS A 391 -12.16 -16.23 4.20
N LEU A 392 -11.94 -15.29 5.13
CA LEU A 392 -10.95 -15.43 6.18
C LEU A 392 -11.30 -16.57 7.13
N LEU A 393 -12.58 -16.82 7.40
CA LEU A 393 -13.04 -17.91 8.26
C LEU A 393 -12.98 -19.27 7.54
N ASP A 394 -13.46 -19.34 6.30
CA ASP A 394 -13.58 -20.59 5.54
C ASP A 394 -12.22 -21.16 5.07
N ASN A 395 -11.24 -20.28 4.83
CA ASN A 395 -9.89 -20.66 4.36
C ASN A 395 -8.82 -20.47 5.44
N ASN A 396 -9.23 -20.51 6.72
CA ASN A 396 -8.29 -20.52 7.83
C ASN A 396 -7.97 -21.94 8.28
N TYR A 397 -6.68 -22.24 8.37
CA TYR A 397 -6.19 -23.47 8.96
C TYR A 397 -5.11 -23.11 9.99
N GLU A 398 -5.29 -23.55 11.23
CA GLU A 398 -4.34 -23.33 12.34
C GLU A 398 -3.99 -21.84 12.56
N GLY A 399 -4.98 -20.94 12.45
CA GLY A 399 -4.76 -19.50 12.63
C GLY A 399 -4.08 -18.83 11.43
N LYS A 400 -3.92 -19.54 10.30
CA LYS A 400 -3.33 -19.01 9.07
C LYS A 400 -4.32 -19.02 7.92
N PHE A 401 -4.33 -17.94 7.16
CA PHE A 401 -5.08 -17.82 5.91
C PHE A 401 -4.17 -18.10 4.71
N PHE A 402 -4.60 -19.01 3.85
CA PHE A 402 -3.85 -19.40 2.65
C PHE A 402 -4.55 -18.88 1.41
N SER A 403 -3.78 -18.32 0.48
CA SER A 403 -4.29 -17.78 -0.78
C SER A 403 -3.23 -17.86 -1.87
N ASP A 404 -3.69 -18.03 -3.10
CA ASP A 404 -2.83 -18.11 -4.27
C ASP A 404 -2.32 -16.72 -4.67
N ILE A 405 -1.03 -16.65 -5.00
CA ILE A 405 -0.35 -15.48 -5.52
C ILE A 405 -0.16 -15.71 -7.03
N SER A 406 -0.75 -14.86 -7.87
CA SER A 406 -0.62 -15.03 -9.33
C SER A 406 0.20 -13.93 -9.98
N GLN A 407 1.15 -14.34 -10.82
CA GLN A 407 1.92 -13.45 -11.70
C GLN A 407 1.26 -13.24 -13.07
N THR A 408 0.32 -14.11 -13.46
CA THR A 408 -0.23 -14.17 -14.82
C THR A 408 -1.69 -13.74 -14.92
N SER A 409 -2.30 -13.34 -13.80
CA SER A 409 -3.71 -12.92 -13.75
C SER A 409 -3.94 -11.52 -14.29
N THR A 410 -2.98 -10.61 -14.15
CA THR A 410 -3.07 -9.23 -14.65
C THR A 410 -2.23 -9.06 -15.91
N GLN A 411 -2.71 -8.30 -16.89
CA GLN A 411 -1.93 -8.05 -18.12
C GLN A 411 -0.67 -7.21 -17.88
N THR A 412 -0.61 -6.48 -16.76
CA THR A 412 0.56 -5.71 -16.30
C THR A 412 1.56 -6.55 -15.52
N ALA A 413 1.26 -7.83 -15.26
CA ALA A 413 2.06 -8.76 -14.46
C ALA A 413 2.21 -8.38 -12.97
N ARG A 414 1.41 -7.43 -12.45
CA ARG A 414 1.33 -7.18 -11.00
C ARG A 414 0.89 -8.47 -10.30
N LEU A 415 1.57 -8.77 -9.19
CA LEU A 415 1.19 -9.86 -8.31
C LEU A 415 -0.22 -9.62 -7.78
N THR A 416 -1.07 -10.63 -7.83
CA THR A 416 -2.39 -10.59 -7.21
C THR A 416 -2.43 -11.57 -6.04
N ASP A 417 -2.86 -11.08 -4.88
CA ASP A 417 -3.08 -11.84 -3.65
C ASP A 417 -4.41 -11.33 -3.05
N PHE A 418 -5.18 -12.20 -2.39
CA PHE A 418 -6.43 -11.81 -1.73
C PHE A 418 -6.22 -10.71 -0.70
N ILE A 419 -5.11 -10.78 0.04
CA ILE A 419 -4.83 -9.87 1.17
C ILE A 419 -4.76 -8.40 0.73
N GLN A 420 -4.46 -8.15 -0.55
CA GLN A 420 -4.45 -6.81 -1.16
C GLN A 420 -5.80 -6.12 -1.14
N THR A 421 -6.88 -6.89 -1.00
CA THR A 421 -8.25 -6.38 -1.06
C THR A 421 -8.77 -5.93 0.31
N LEU A 422 -8.09 -6.29 1.41
CA LEU A 422 -8.52 -5.96 2.77
C LEU A 422 -8.54 -4.44 3.00
N VAL A 423 -9.63 -3.98 3.62
CA VAL A 423 -9.85 -2.56 3.95
C VAL A 423 -9.33 -2.24 5.36
N GLY A 424 -9.06 -0.95 5.63
CA GLY A 424 -8.29 -0.45 6.78
C GLY A 424 -8.44 -1.20 8.11
N SER A 425 -9.65 -1.29 8.68
CA SER A 425 -9.89 -1.93 9.98
C SER A 425 -9.64 -3.45 9.96
N LEU A 426 -9.83 -4.10 8.82
CA LEU A 426 -9.57 -5.55 8.68
C LEU A 426 -8.07 -5.88 8.69
N LYS A 427 -7.19 -4.88 8.50
CA LYS A 427 -5.74 -5.10 8.58
C LYS A 427 -5.27 -5.46 9.99
N HIS A 428 -6.02 -5.08 11.03
CA HIS A 428 -5.73 -5.51 12.41
C HIS A 428 -5.84 -7.01 12.60
N LEU A 429 -6.61 -7.69 11.75
CA LEU A 429 -6.76 -9.14 11.80
C LEU A 429 -5.47 -9.86 11.41
N ILE A 430 -4.54 -9.19 10.71
CA ILE A 430 -3.32 -9.82 10.20
C ILE A 430 -2.20 -9.59 11.21
N VAL A 431 -1.76 -10.68 11.82
CA VAL A 431 -0.82 -10.72 12.95
C VAL A 431 0.27 -11.76 12.71
N PRO A 432 1.43 -11.68 13.39
CA PRO A 432 2.46 -12.70 13.33
C PRO A 432 1.91 -14.09 13.67
N TYR A 433 2.53 -15.15 13.13
CA TYR A 433 2.06 -16.51 13.43
C TYR A 433 2.09 -16.82 14.93
N ASN A 434 3.09 -16.27 15.63
CA ASN A 434 3.15 -16.25 17.08
C ASN A 434 3.66 -14.88 17.57
N PRO A 435 2.79 -13.98 18.06
CA PRO A 435 3.17 -12.65 18.55
C PRO A 435 4.17 -12.65 19.72
N ASP A 436 4.24 -13.75 20.49
CA ASP A 436 5.17 -13.86 21.62
C ASP A 436 6.62 -14.06 21.16
N THR A 437 6.83 -14.67 20.00
CA THR A 437 8.16 -15.01 19.48
C THR A 437 8.47 -14.38 18.13
N GLN A 438 7.52 -13.63 17.55
CA GLN A 438 7.64 -13.06 16.21
C GLN A 438 7.05 -11.66 16.14
N TYR A 439 7.50 -10.90 15.16
CA TYR A 439 7.04 -9.55 14.85
C TYR A 439 6.94 -9.36 13.33
N PHE A 440 6.39 -8.22 12.92
CA PHE A 440 6.28 -7.88 11.51
C PHE A 440 7.23 -6.77 11.07
N ILE A 441 7.65 -6.87 9.82
CA ILE A 441 8.23 -5.76 9.08
C ILE A 441 7.39 -5.54 7.84
N ASP A 442 6.89 -4.32 7.68
CA ASP A 442 6.24 -3.85 6.46
C ASP A 442 7.21 -2.94 5.71
N PHE A 443 7.33 -3.08 4.39
CA PHE A 443 8.02 -2.08 3.59
C PHE A 443 7.29 -1.80 2.28
N ASP A 444 7.24 -0.52 1.89
CA ASP A 444 6.49 -0.04 0.73
C ASP A 444 7.36 0.84 -0.15
N PHE A 445 7.29 0.65 -1.47
CA PHE A 445 8.02 1.50 -2.40
C PHE A 445 7.36 2.88 -2.53
N ALA A 446 8.10 3.91 -2.13
CA ALA A 446 7.63 5.29 -2.17
C ALA A 446 7.38 5.76 -3.62
N GLN A 447 6.11 5.76 -4.03
CA GLN A 447 5.63 6.37 -5.28
C GLN A 447 6.28 5.78 -6.54
N ILE A 448 6.52 4.47 -6.55
CA ILE A 448 7.28 3.78 -7.60
C ILE A 448 6.80 4.10 -9.02
N GLU A 449 5.49 4.10 -9.28
CA GLU A 449 4.93 4.40 -10.60
C GLU A 449 5.26 5.82 -11.08
N TYR A 450 5.26 6.79 -10.17
CA TYR A 450 5.57 8.17 -10.50
C TYR A 450 7.06 8.40 -10.74
N ARG A 451 7.91 7.71 -9.96
CA ARG A 451 9.37 7.69 -10.19
C ARG A 451 9.70 7.03 -11.54
N VAL A 452 9.01 5.93 -11.88
CA VAL A 452 9.09 5.30 -13.20
C VAL A 452 8.69 6.30 -14.27
N MET A 453 7.53 6.95 -14.15
CA MET A 453 7.04 7.90 -15.14
C MET A 453 8.02 9.06 -15.37
N ALA A 454 8.59 9.62 -14.30
CA ALA A 454 9.62 10.64 -14.41
C ALA A 454 10.85 10.12 -15.17
N GLY A 455 11.39 8.96 -14.78
CA GLY A 455 12.57 8.40 -15.43
C GLY A 455 12.35 8.01 -16.90
N LEU A 456 11.18 7.45 -17.24
CA LEU A 456 10.85 7.09 -18.63
C LEU A 456 10.69 8.32 -19.54
N SER A 457 10.26 9.45 -18.99
CA SER A 457 10.03 10.68 -19.76
C SER A 457 11.31 11.48 -20.04
N GLY A 458 12.41 11.20 -19.34
CA GLY A 458 13.67 11.93 -19.51
C GLY A 458 13.64 13.38 -19.00
N ILE A 459 12.84 13.65 -17.97
CA ILE A 459 12.71 14.99 -17.36
C ILE A 459 13.80 15.20 -16.29
N ASP A 460 14.99 15.64 -16.72
CA ASP A 460 16.20 15.68 -15.89
C ASP A 460 16.05 16.39 -14.53
N TRP A 461 15.40 17.56 -14.50
CA TRP A 461 15.27 18.33 -13.26
C TRP A 461 14.43 17.59 -12.20
N LEU A 462 13.37 16.91 -12.62
CA LEU A 462 12.48 16.18 -11.71
C LEU A 462 13.13 14.87 -11.30
N VAL A 463 13.84 14.22 -12.22
CA VAL A 463 14.67 13.05 -11.92
C VAL A 463 15.70 13.38 -10.85
N GLU A 464 16.43 14.49 -11.01
CA GLU A 464 17.44 14.93 -10.05
C GLU A 464 16.82 15.28 -8.69
N ARG A 465 15.68 15.98 -8.67
CA ARG A 465 14.97 16.31 -7.42
C ARG A 465 14.55 15.05 -6.66
N LEU A 466 14.06 14.04 -7.37
CA LEU A 466 13.60 12.79 -6.77
C LEU A 466 14.73 11.86 -6.33
N LYS A 467 16.01 12.20 -6.55
CA LYS A 467 17.14 11.52 -5.90
C LYS A 467 17.30 11.89 -4.43
N ASP A 468 16.58 12.88 -3.91
CA ASP A 468 16.42 13.02 -2.46
C ASP A 468 15.33 12.05 -2.00
N PRO A 469 15.59 11.11 -1.07
CA PRO A 469 14.56 10.22 -0.57
C PRO A 469 13.44 10.92 0.22
N GLU A 470 13.65 12.17 0.66
CA GLU A 470 12.60 12.98 1.31
C GLU A 470 11.71 13.72 0.29
N ALA A 471 12.05 13.66 -1.02
CA ALA A 471 11.28 14.33 -2.05
C ALA A 471 9.98 13.58 -2.40
N ASP A 472 8.89 14.33 -2.50
CA ASP A 472 7.54 13.85 -2.78
C ASP A 472 7.12 14.23 -4.21
N TYR A 473 6.92 13.24 -5.08
CA TYR A 473 6.56 13.49 -6.49
C TYR A 473 5.35 14.43 -6.64
N HIS A 474 4.32 14.27 -5.80
CA HIS A 474 3.11 15.07 -5.94
C HIS A 474 3.30 16.54 -5.59
N ARG A 475 4.24 16.85 -4.69
CA ARG A 475 4.67 18.22 -4.41
C ARG A 475 5.61 18.72 -5.49
N GLU A 476 6.65 17.96 -5.84
CA GLU A 476 7.65 18.37 -6.83
C GLU A 476 7.03 18.60 -8.22
N GLY A 477 6.31 17.61 -8.77
CA GLY A 477 5.61 17.75 -10.04
C GLY A 477 4.42 18.71 -9.96
N GLY A 478 3.77 18.78 -8.79
CA GLY A 478 2.67 19.70 -8.50
C GLY A 478 3.05 21.16 -8.52
N SER A 479 4.28 21.48 -8.08
CA SER A 479 4.79 22.83 -7.93
C SER A 479 4.72 23.64 -9.22
N ILE A 480 5.08 23.02 -10.34
CA ILE A 480 5.09 23.67 -11.66
C ILE A 480 3.67 23.85 -12.21
N ILE A 481 2.76 22.95 -11.87
CA ILE A 481 1.36 23.00 -12.31
C ILE A 481 0.62 24.13 -11.58
N VAL A 482 0.83 24.24 -10.26
CA VAL A 482 0.13 25.22 -9.40
C VAL A 482 0.86 26.56 -9.32
N GLY A 483 2.14 26.61 -9.70
CA GLY A 483 2.97 27.82 -9.60
C GLY A 483 3.39 28.16 -8.17
N LYS A 484 3.45 27.17 -7.27
CA LYS A 484 3.87 27.31 -5.86
C LYS A 484 5.12 26.49 -5.59
N ALA A 485 5.95 26.92 -4.64
CA ALA A 485 7.08 26.10 -4.20
C ALA A 485 6.58 24.78 -3.57
N PRO A 486 7.31 23.65 -3.69
CA PRO A 486 6.90 22.36 -3.13
C PRO A 486 6.52 22.40 -1.63
N GLU A 487 7.21 23.25 -0.86
CA GLU A 487 6.99 23.48 0.57
C GLU A 487 5.72 24.27 0.91
N ASP A 488 5.18 25.03 -0.05
CA ASP A 488 3.97 25.84 0.11
C ASP A 488 2.70 25.11 -0.37
N ILE A 489 2.85 23.93 -0.96
CA ILE A 489 1.73 23.07 -1.34
C ILE A 489 1.07 22.51 -0.08
N THR A 490 -0.21 22.82 0.12
CA THR A 490 -0.97 22.31 1.27
C THR A 490 -1.28 20.81 1.13
N LYS A 491 -1.63 20.14 2.24
CA LYS A 491 -2.06 18.71 2.22
C LYS A 491 -3.27 18.49 1.30
N SER A 492 -4.19 19.46 1.27
CA SER A 492 -5.37 19.44 0.39
C SER A 492 -4.99 19.55 -1.09
N GLU A 493 -4.12 20.50 -1.44
CA GLU A 493 -3.63 20.65 -2.83
C GLU A 493 -2.84 19.43 -3.28
N ARG A 494 -1.96 18.88 -2.44
CA ARG A 494 -1.24 17.63 -2.73
C ARG A 494 -2.20 16.49 -3.03
N SER A 495 -3.25 16.33 -2.22
CA SER A 495 -4.28 15.30 -2.44
C SER A 495 -5.04 15.50 -3.76
N SER A 496 -5.37 16.75 -4.08
CA SER A 496 -5.98 17.13 -5.36
C SER A 496 -5.08 16.79 -6.54
N LEU A 497 -3.81 17.21 -6.50
CA LEU A 497 -2.82 16.94 -7.55
C LEU A 497 -2.55 15.44 -7.73
N LYS A 498 -2.53 14.68 -6.63
CA LYS A 498 -2.45 13.21 -6.67
C LYS A 498 -3.59 12.63 -7.52
N SER A 499 -4.84 13.06 -7.31
CA SER A 499 -5.99 12.56 -8.08
C SER A 499 -5.88 12.84 -9.59
N VAL A 500 -5.35 14.00 -9.97
CA VAL A 500 -5.18 14.40 -11.38
C VAL A 500 -4.03 13.62 -12.01
N ASN A 501 -2.89 13.53 -11.33
CA ASN A 501 -1.74 12.73 -11.75
C ASN A 501 -2.08 11.25 -11.92
N PHE A 502 -2.99 10.69 -11.11
CA PHE A 502 -3.49 9.33 -11.30
C PHE A 502 -4.32 9.18 -12.58
N GLY A 503 -5.11 10.18 -12.97
CA GLY A 503 -6.00 10.07 -14.14
C GLY A 503 -5.26 10.11 -15.49
N ILE A 504 -4.09 10.73 -15.52
CA ILE A 504 -3.38 11.07 -16.76
C ILE A 504 -2.75 9.85 -17.46
N PRO A 505 -1.99 8.96 -16.79
CA PRO A 505 -1.49 7.72 -17.41
C PRO A 505 -2.62 6.87 -17.99
N TYR A 506 -3.77 6.87 -17.32
CA TYR A 506 -4.97 6.14 -17.71
C TYR A 506 -5.77 6.80 -18.84
N GLY A 507 -5.36 7.97 -19.33
CA GLY A 507 -6.05 8.69 -20.40
C GLY A 507 -7.48 9.05 -20.02
N MET A 508 -7.74 9.36 -18.75
CA MET A 508 -9.06 9.81 -18.32
C MET A 508 -9.40 11.14 -18.98
N SER A 509 -10.62 11.26 -19.52
CA SER A 509 -11.10 12.52 -20.06
C SER A 509 -11.30 13.55 -18.96
N ALA A 510 -11.28 14.84 -19.30
CA ALA A 510 -11.61 15.91 -18.34
C ALA A 510 -12.97 15.68 -17.66
N LYS A 511 -13.96 15.18 -18.41
CA LYS A 511 -15.25 14.74 -17.88
C LYS A 511 -15.09 13.61 -16.86
N GLY A 512 -14.31 12.57 -17.16
CA GLY A 512 -14.07 11.45 -16.24
C GLY A 512 -13.35 11.88 -14.95
N ILE A 513 -12.35 12.76 -15.04
CA ILE A 513 -11.66 13.31 -13.86
C ILE A 513 -12.63 14.17 -13.04
N MET A 514 -13.43 15.02 -13.70
CA MET A 514 -14.46 15.82 -13.06
C MET A 514 -15.49 14.93 -12.35
N GLU A 515 -15.98 13.87 -12.99
CA GLU A 515 -16.95 12.94 -12.39
C GLU A 515 -16.32 12.12 -11.24
N ASN A 516 -15.05 11.79 -11.29
CA ASN A 516 -14.36 11.13 -10.17
C ASN A 516 -14.19 12.06 -8.97
N ARG A 517 -13.83 13.32 -9.20
CA ARG A 517 -13.56 14.33 -8.16
C ARG A 517 -14.84 14.91 -7.58
N TYR A 518 -15.74 15.30 -8.47
CA TYR A 518 -16.96 16.04 -8.18
C TYR A 518 -18.20 15.24 -8.55
N GLY A 519 -18.17 13.91 -8.71
CA GLY A 519 -19.34 13.03 -8.91
C GLY A 519 -20.18 13.28 -10.17
N ILE A 520 -21.23 12.49 -10.36
CA ILE A 520 -22.15 12.62 -11.52
C ILE A 520 -23.35 13.51 -11.18
N GLY A 521 -24.07 13.96 -12.20
CA GLY A 521 -25.34 14.69 -12.02
C GLY A 521 -25.25 16.14 -11.52
N LEU A 522 -24.06 16.77 -11.58
CA LEU A 522 -23.90 18.20 -11.26
C LEU A 522 -24.87 19.08 -12.06
N PRO A 523 -25.39 20.19 -11.48
CA PRO A 523 -26.17 21.18 -12.23
C PRO A 523 -25.43 21.65 -13.49
N PRO A 524 -26.11 21.93 -14.62
CA PRO A 524 -25.44 22.25 -15.88
C PRO A 524 -24.37 23.34 -15.78
N VAL A 525 -24.67 24.44 -15.07
CA VAL A 525 -23.74 25.57 -14.89
C VAL A 525 -22.52 25.17 -14.07
N GLU A 526 -22.71 24.43 -12.97
CA GLU A 526 -21.58 23.98 -12.16
C GLU A 526 -20.74 22.93 -12.90
N ARG A 527 -21.39 22.00 -13.61
CA ARG A 527 -20.72 21.01 -14.45
C ARG A 527 -19.81 21.69 -15.47
N GLU A 528 -20.30 22.70 -16.17
CA GLU A 528 -19.51 23.43 -17.17
C GLU A 528 -18.30 24.13 -16.52
N LYS A 529 -18.51 24.80 -15.38
CA LYS A 529 -17.43 25.42 -14.60
C LYS A 529 -16.36 24.41 -14.17
N ARG A 530 -16.75 23.29 -13.56
CA ARG A 530 -15.80 22.26 -13.09
C ARG A 530 -15.09 21.57 -14.25
N LEU A 531 -15.78 21.36 -15.37
CA LEU A 531 -15.16 20.80 -16.57
C LEU A 531 -14.09 21.74 -17.13
N LYS A 532 -14.38 23.04 -17.21
CA LYS A 532 -13.42 24.08 -17.60
C LYS A 532 -12.20 24.10 -16.67
N GLU A 533 -12.42 24.11 -15.35
CA GLU A 533 -11.34 24.06 -14.34
C GLU A 533 -10.40 22.85 -14.56
N ILE A 534 -10.96 21.66 -14.83
CA ILE A 534 -10.16 20.45 -15.08
C ILE A 534 -9.47 20.51 -16.46
N GLN A 535 -10.11 21.06 -17.49
CA GLN A 535 -9.49 21.26 -18.81
C GLN A 535 -8.29 22.19 -18.73
N ASP A 536 -8.42 23.33 -18.04
CA ASP A 536 -7.34 24.29 -17.87
C ASP A 536 -6.17 23.68 -17.10
N LEU A 537 -6.46 22.89 -16.05
CA LEU A 537 -5.46 22.16 -15.28
C LEU A 537 -4.72 21.11 -16.14
N LEU A 538 -5.45 20.33 -16.95
CA LEU A 538 -4.85 19.35 -17.85
C LEU A 538 -4.00 20.03 -18.93
N SER A 539 -4.45 21.14 -19.50
CA SER A 539 -3.68 21.90 -20.49
C SER A 539 -2.38 22.47 -19.91
N THR A 540 -2.42 22.93 -18.65
CA THR A 540 -1.24 23.39 -17.92
C THR A 540 -0.29 22.21 -17.65
N TRP A 541 -0.84 21.07 -17.24
CA TRP A 541 -0.05 19.85 -17.06
C TRP A 541 0.63 19.40 -18.36
N GLU A 542 -0.11 19.32 -19.46
CA GLU A 542 0.40 18.88 -20.77
C GLU A 542 1.49 19.83 -21.30
N SER A 543 1.32 21.15 -21.12
CA SER A 543 2.33 22.13 -21.57
C SER A 543 3.57 22.15 -20.69
N LYS A 544 3.43 22.03 -19.37
CA LYS A 544 4.56 22.10 -18.43
C LYS A 544 5.31 20.79 -18.29
N LEU A 545 4.63 19.66 -18.45
CA LEU A 545 5.18 18.31 -18.36
C LEU A 545 5.09 17.59 -19.71
N TYR A 546 5.32 18.32 -20.80
CA TYR A 546 5.17 17.84 -22.18
C TYR A 546 5.97 16.57 -22.46
N GLN A 547 7.16 16.42 -21.88
CA GLN A 547 7.98 15.20 -22.03
C GLN A 547 7.23 13.95 -21.56
N ILE A 548 6.47 14.04 -20.47
CA ILE A 548 5.63 12.94 -19.98
C ILE A 548 4.44 12.73 -20.93
N ALA A 549 3.79 13.81 -21.37
CA ALA A 549 2.66 13.74 -22.29
C ALA A 549 3.04 13.07 -23.62
N ASP A 550 4.15 13.49 -24.23
CA ASP A 550 4.72 12.97 -25.47
C ASP A 550 5.09 11.50 -25.34
N MET A 551 5.75 11.13 -24.23
CA MET A 551 6.05 9.74 -23.93
C MET A 551 4.77 8.88 -23.86
N LEU A 552 3.75 9.31 -23.12
CA LEU A 552 2.49 8.58 -23.01
C LEU A 552 1.79 8.45 -24.36
N ASN A 553 1.75 9.51 -25.16
CA ASN A 553 1.15 9.50 -26.49
C ASN A 553 1.91 8.60 -27.46
N SER A 554 3.24 8.59 -27.41
CA SER A 554 4.07 7.65 -28.18
C SER A 554 3.71 6.18 -27.89
N TYR A 555 3.52 5.81 -26.62
CA TYR A 555 3.05 4.46 -26.28
C TYR A 555 1.62 4.18 -26.78
N ARG A 556 0.72 5.16 -26.66
CA ARG A 556 -0.68 5.05 -27.15
C ARG A 556 -0.74 4.82 -28.66
N ASP A 557 0.10 5.53 -29.41
CA ASP A 557 0.17 5.42 -30.87
C ASP A 557 0.83 4.11 -31.29
N LYS A 558 1.90 3.71 -30.60
CA LYS A 558 2.56 2.40 -30.83
C LYS A 558 1.61 1.23 -30.57
N ALA A 559 0.72 1.32 -29.58
CA ALA A 559 -0.23 0.25 -29.24
C ALA A 559 -1.26 -0.07 -30.33
N ILE A 560 -1.59 0.90 -31.18
CA ILE A 560 -2.55 0.74 -32.29
C ILE A 560 -1.83 0.60 -33.65
N THR A 561 -0.51 0.71 -33.66
CA THR A 561 0.30 0.54 -34.87
C THR A 561 0.59 -0.94 -35.08
N PRO A 562 0.22 -1.54 -36.24
CA PRO A 562 0.49 -2.94 -36.51
C PRO A 562 1.99 -3.26 -36.52
N VAL A 563 2.37 -4.31 -35.81
CA VAL A 563 3.71 -4.90 -35.88
C VAL A 563 3.88 -5.60 -37.23
N ASP A 564 5.08 -5.54 -37.83
CA ASP A 564 5.40 -6.29 -39.04
C ASP A 564 5.15 -7.79 -38.82
N GLY A 565 4.23 -8.37 -39.60
CA GLY A 565 3.83 -9.77 -39.50
C GLY A 565 4.99 -10.76 -39.66
N ARG A 566 6.08 -10.38 -40.33
CA ARG A 566 7.30 -11.19 -40.46
C ARG A 566 8.04 -11.41 -39.14
N LEU A 567 7.82 -10.54 -38.16
CA LEU A 567 8.41 -10.63 -36.82
C LEU A 567 7.58 -11.48 -35.85
N LEU A 568 6.34 -11.83 -36.22
CA LEU A 568 5.42 -12.56 -35.36
C LEU A 568 5.69 -14.07 -35.42
N LYS A 569 5.78 -14.70 -34.25
CA LYS A 569 6.09 -16.12 -34.08
C LYS A 569 5.01 -16.83 -33.27
N GLY A 570 4.99 -18.16 -33.35
CA GLY A 570 4.11 -19.01 -32.57
C GLY A 570 2.63 -18.59 -32.65
N PRO A 571 1.92 -18.42 -31.52
CA PRO A 571 0.48 -18.13 -31.49
C PRO A 571 0.09 -16.74 -32.01
N LEU A 572 1.07 -15.88 -32.31
CA LEU A 572 0.85 -14.54 -32.87
C LEU A 572 1.05 -14.50 -34.39
N LYS A 573 1.63 -15.55 -35.00
CA LYS A 573 1.90 -15.59 -36.44
C LYS A 573 0.60 -15.43 -37.24
N GLY A 574 0.61 -14.52 -38.23
CA GLY A 574 -0.54 -14.26 -39.11
C GLY A 574 -1.63 -13.37 -38.51
N LYS A 575 -1.50 -12.91 -37.26
CA LYS A 575 -2.45 -11.99 -36.62
C LYS A 575 -2.06 -10.53 -36.85
N LYS A 576 -3.04 -9.63 -36.88
CA LYS A 576 -2.79 -8.18 -36.89
C LYS A 576 -2.77 -7.68 -35.45
N ILE A 577 -1.58 -7.38 -34.95
CA ILE A 577 -1.41 -6.94 -33.56
C ILE A 577 -0.65 -5.62 -33.44
N GLY A 578 -0.98 -4.85 -32.41
CA GLY A 578 -0.13 -3.80 -31.87
C GLY A 578 0.62 -4.32 -30.64
N ARG A 579 1.79 -3.75 -30.36
CA ARG A 579 2.63 -4.16 -29.23
C ARG A 579 3.34 -2.99 -28.60
N ILE A 580 3.25 -2.89 -27.27
CA ILE A 580 4.07 -1.99 -26.47
C ILE A 580 4.99 -2.81 -25.59
N ASP A 581 6.18 -2.29 -25.36
CA ASP A 581 7.23 -2.93 -24.56
C ASP A 581 7.63 -1.96 -23.46
N ASN A 582 7.88 -2.46 -22.26
CA ASN A 582 8.52 -1.69 -21.21
C ASN A 582 10.06 -1.74 -21.37
N PRO A 583 10.84 -0.97 -20.59
CA PRO A 583 12.29 -0.90 -20.75
C PRO A 583 13.04 -2.22 -20.59
N LEU A 584 12.62 -3.10 -19.66
CA LEU A 584 13.28 -4.39 -19.49
C LEU A 584 12.98 -5.33 -20.66
N GLY A 585 11.80 -5.18 -21.26
CA GLY A 585 11.38 -5.84 -22.48
C GLY A 585 10.08 -6.63 -22.36
N ARG A 586 9.32 -6.48 -21.27
CA ARG A 586 7.99 -7.09 -21.17
C ARG A 586 7.03 -6.41 -22.12
N SER A 587 6.26 -7.21 -22.83
CA SER A 587 5.35 -6.73 -23.86
C SER A 587 3.88 -6.92 -23.48
N ARG A 588 3.05 -5.97 -23.90
CA ARG A 588 1.60 -6.15 -24.00
C ARG A 588 1.18 -6.14 -25.45
N VAL A 589 0.36 -7.13 -25.80
CA VAL A 589 -0.16 -7.35 -27.15
C VAL A 589 -1.60 -6.87 -27.21
N PHE A 590 -1.96 -6.18 -28.30
CA PHE A 590 -3.32 -5.74 -28.60
C PHE A 590 -3.73 -6.31 -29.95
N TYR A 591 -4.87 -7.01 -30.00
CA TYR A 591 -5.45 -7.49 -31.26
C TYR A 591 -6.13 -6.33 -31.99
N LEU A 592 -5.77 -6.11 -33.26
CA LEU A 592 -6.22 -4.94 -34.04
C LEU A 592 -7.25 -5.29 -35.11
N ASP A 593 -7.75 -6.53 -35.11
CA ASP A 593 -8.75 -7.00 -36.06
C ASP A 593 -10.15 -6.50 -35.65
N LYS A 594 -10.87 -5.88 -36.59
CA LYS A 594 -12.27 -5.43 -36.42
C LYS A 594 -12.50 -4.44 -35.25
N MET A 595 -11.60 -3.48 -35.05
CA MET A 595 -11.75 -2.45 -34.00
C MET A 595 -12.72 -1.34 -34.40
N ASP A 596 -13.52 -0.88 -33.44
CA ASP A 596 -14.25 0.39 -33.52
C ASP A 596 -13.52 1.53 -32.74
N GLU A 597 -14.12 2.72 -32.69
CA GLU A 597 -13.56 3.87 -31.96
C GLU A 597 -13.45 3.62 -30.44
N SER A 598 -14.37 2.84 -29.86
CA SER A 598 -14.39 2.48 -28.44
C SER A 598 -13.24 1.54 -28.10
N ASP A 599 -12.98 0.56 -28.97
CA ASP A 599 -11.84 -0.35 -28.88
C ASP A 599 -10.52 0.41 -28.92
N VAL A 600 -10.38 1.32 -29.89
CA VAL A 600 -9.19 2.19 -30.01
C VAL A 600 -9.00 3.02 -28.75
N ALA A 601 -10.06 3.67 -28.24
CA ALA A 601 -9.99 4.45 -27.00
C ALA A 601 -9.61 3.57 -25.79
N SER A 602 -10.13 2.34 -25.72
CA SER A 602 -9.78 1.36 -24.68
C SER A 602 -8.31 0.95 -24.73
N ILE A 603 -7.78 0.63 -25.92
CA ILE A 603 -6.38 0.25 -26.13
C ILE A 603 -5.46 1.42 -25.77
N ARG A 604 -5.77 2.65 -26.20
CA ARG A 604 -4.97 3.84 -25.87
C ARG A 604 -4.88 4.05 -24.36
N ARG A 605 -6.00 3.96 -23.63
CA ARG A 605 -5.99 4.08 -22.15
C ARG A 605 -5.12 3.01 -21.49
N GLN A 606 -5.25 1.77 -21.95
CA GLN A 606 -4.46 0.64 -21.48
C GLN A 606 -2.96 0.80 -21.76
N ALA A 607 -2.62 1.41 -22.90
CA ALA A 607 -1.25 1.58 -23.37
C ALA A 607 -0.47 2.67 -22.63
N GLY A 608 -1.10 3.78 -22.27
CA GLY A 608 -0.44 4.84 -21.49
C GLY A 608 -0.01 4.36 -20.09
N ASN A 609 -0.84 3.54 -19.46
CA ASN A 609 -0.59 3.04 -18.10
C ASN A 609 0.37 1.84 -18.05
N TYR A 610 0.31 0.95 -19.05
CA TYR A 610 1.07 -0.30 -19.04
C TYR A 610 2.60 -0.16 -18.81
N PRO A 611 3.36 0.66 -19.56
CA PRO A 611 4.82 0.71 -19.41
C PRO A 611 5.23 1.17 -18.01
N ILE A 612 4.41 2.01 -17.37
CA ILE A 612 4.65 2.48 -16.01
C ILE A 612 4.44 1.34 -15.00
N GLN A 613 3.26 0.72 -14.99
CA GLN A 613 2.94 -0.30 -13.98
C GLN A 613 3.78 -1.58 -14.14
N SER A 614 3.99 -2.01 -15.38
CA SER A 614 4.77 -3.21 -15.66
C SER A 614 6.24 -3.03 -15.29
N PHE A 615 6.81 -1.85 -15.51
CA PHE A 615 8.20 -1.57 -15.13
C PHE A 615 8.35 -1.35 -13.62
N ALA A 616 7.38 -0.69 -12.97
CA ALA A 616 7.33 -0.61 -11.51
C ALA A 616 7.31 -2.00 -10.88
N ARG A 617 6.48 -2.91 -11.41
CA ARG A 617 6.44 -4.31 -10.99
C ARG A 617 7.79 -5.01 -11.16
N GLU A 618 8.54 -4.74 -12.21
CA GLU A 618 9.84 -5.37 -12.44
C GLU A 618 10.91 -4.85 -11.48
N ILE A 619 10.91 -3.55 -11.19
CA ILE A 619 11.76 -2.95 -10.14
C ILE A 619 11.45 -3.60 -8.79
N TYR A 620 10.17 -3.70 -8.43
CA TYR A 620 9.73 -4.39 -7.23
C TYR A 620 10.22 -5.85 -7.21
N SER A 621 10.02 -6.60 -8.31
CA SER A 621 10.45 -8.00 -8.42
C SER A 621 11.97 -8.16 -8.28
N MET A 622 12.76 -7.23 -8.83
CA MET A 622 14.22 -7.22 -8.68
C MET A 622 14.61 -7.04 -7.21
N ALA A 623 13.96 -6.14 -6.49
CA ALA A 623 14.20 -5.92 -5.07
C ALA A 623 13.89 -7.16 -4.23
N ILE A 624 12.73 -7.80 -4.46
CA ILE A 624 12.36 -9.04 -3.75
C ILE A 624 13.38 -10.15 -4.00
N VAL A 625 13.77 -10.38 -5.25
CA VAL A 625 14.75 -11.42 -5.59
C VAL A 625 16.11 -11.14 -4.92
N ARG A 626 16.54 -9.88 -4.86
CA ARG A 626 17.78 -9.49 -4.16
C ARG A 626 17.66 -9.70 -2.65
N LEU A 627 16.54 -9.30 -2.06
CA LEU A 627 16.27 -9.49 -0.63
C LEU A 627 16.26 -10.97 -0.26
N CYS A 628 15.55 -11.82 -1.01
CA CYS A 628 15.56 -13.27 -0.78
C CYS A 628 16.97 -13.86 -0.89
N ALA A 629 17.76 -13.44 -1.87
CA ALA A 629 19.15 -13.89 -1.99
C ALA A 629 20.00 -13.46 -0.76
N ALA A 630 19.81 -12.24 -0.26
CA ALA A 630 20.50 -11.75 0.93
C ALA A 630 20.07 -12.52 2.19
N LEU A 631 18.77 -12.75 2.38
CA LEU A 631 18.22 -13.53 3.49
C LEU A 631 18.77 -14.97 3.49
N LYS A 632 18.87 -15.63 2.33
CA LYS A 632 19.50 -16.96 2.20
C LYS A 632 20.96 -16.94 2.61
N LYS A 633 21.72 -15.94 2.14
CA LYS A 633 23.14 -15.78 2.48
C LYS A 633 23.37 -15.59 3.98
N HIS A 634 22.42 -14.93 4.66
CA HIS A 634 22.45 -14.74 6.12
C HIS A 634 21.88 -15.93 6.90
N GLY A 635 21.48 -17.02 6.24
CA GLY A 635 20.92 -18.20 6.91
C GLY A 635 19.59 -17.94 7.59
N LEU A 636 18.77 -17.03 7.04
CA LEU A 636 17.48 -16.65 7.62
C LEU A 636 16.29 -17.36 6.97
N ILE A 637 16.46 -17.86 5.74
CA ILE A 637 15.41 -18.56 4.99
C ILE A 637 15.97 -19.78 4.27
N ASP A 638 15.08 -20.73 3.95
CA ASP A 638 15.37 -21.98 3.25
C ASP A 638 16.47 -22.81 3.96
N ILE A 639 16.48 -22.79 5.30
CA ILE A 639 17.48 -23.47 6.13
C ILE A 639 17.18 -24.97 6.15
N LYS A 640 18.10 -25.79 5.63
CA LYS A 640 17.97 -27.25 5.70
C LYS A 640 18.44 -27.79 7.04
N VAL A 641 17.52 -28.38 7.79
CA VAL A 641 17.79 -29.03 9.06
C VAL A 641 17.59 -30.54 8.93
N PRO A 642 18.57 -31.38 9.31
CA PRO A 642 18.39 -32.84 9.32
C PRO A 642 17.17 -33.25 10.15
N ASP A 643 16.32 -34.09 9.58
CA ASP A 643 15.14 -34.66 10.23
C ASP A 643 14.85 -36.06 9.66
N GLU A 644 15.18 -37.10 10.43
CA GLU A 644 15.00 -38.50 10.04
C GLU A 644 13.53 -38.92 9.87
N THR A 645 12.60 -38.13 10.39
CA THR A 645 11.16 -38.34 10.24
C THR A 645 10.65 -37.85 8.88
N MET A 646 11.43 -37.03 8.16
CA MET A 646 11.11 -36.59 6.81
C MET A 646 11.60 -37.63 5.79
N PRO A 647 10.82 -37.97 4.74
CA PRO A 647 11.26 -38.89 3.69
C PRO A 647 12.57 -38.46 3.02
N SER A 648 12.75 -37.17 2.76
CA SER A 648 14.01 -36.62 2.21
C SER A 648 15.19 -36.63 3.19
N GLY A 649 14.93 -36.81 4.49
CA GLY A 649 15.92 -36.67 5.57
C GLY A 649 16.14 -35.22 6.04
N TYR A 650 15.43 -34.25 5.49
CA TYR A 650 15.54 -32.84 5.87
C TYR A 650 14.18 -32.17 6.01
N ARG A 651 14.11 -31.16 6.87
CA ARG A 651 13.02 -30.18 6.91
C ARG A 651 13.57 -28.79 6.62
N LEU A 652 12.71 -27.91 6.13
CA LEU A 652 13.06 -26.52 5.82
C LEU A 652 12.58 -25.61 6.96
N GLU A 653 13.49 -24.83 7.52
CA GLU A 653 13.20 -23.80 8.52
C GLU A 653 13.40 -22.39 7.94
N ASN A 654 12.63 -21.45 8.48
CA ASN A 654 12.74 -20.03 8.16
C ASN A 654 12.62 -19.21 9.44
N LYS A 655 13.58 -18.31 9.66
CA LYS A 655 13.51 -17.24 10.66
C LYS A 655 12.81 -15.99 10.13
N VAL A 656 12.72 -15.86 8.80
CA VAL A 656 12.00 -14.78 8.10
C VAL A 656 11.09 -15.38 7.04
N VAL A 657 9.85 -14.92 6.94
CA VAL A 657 8.94 -15.33 5.85
C VAL A 657 8.30 -14.09 5.27
N ILE A 658 8.41 -13.87 3.95
CA ILE A 658 7.59 -12.86 3.26
C ILE A 658 6.20 -13.46 3.11
N ILE A 659 5.21 -12.94 3.85
CA ILE A 659 3.88 -13.54 3.96
C ILE A 659 2.88 -12.90 2.99
N ALA A 660 3.12 -11.67 2.56
CA ALA A 660 2.25 -10.96 1.65
C ALA A 660 3.01 -10.02 0.70
N TYR A 661 2.49 -9.91 -0.52
CA TYR A 661 2.92 -8.98 -1.55
C TYR A 661 1.71 -8.12 -1.90
N ILE A 662 1.70 -6.84 -1.47
CA ILE A 662 0.54 -5.97 -1.56
C ILE A 662 0.83 -4.76 -2.45
N HIS A 663 0.31 -4.73 -3.67
CA HIS A 663 0.58 -3.61 -4.60
C HIS A 663 2.08 -3.37 -4.81
N ASP A 664 2.69 -2.43 -4.09
CA ASP A 664 4.11 -2.05 -4.11
C ASP A 664 4.79 -2.28 -2.74
N GLU A 665 4.10 -2.99 -1.84
CA GLU A 665 4.38 -3.25 -0.43
C GLU A 665 4.66 -4.74 -0.17
N CYS A 666 5.44 -5.05 0.87
CA CYS A 666 5.73 -6.39 1.34
C CYS A 666 5.62 -6.48 2.86
N LEU A 667 4.99 -7.56 3.34
CA LEU A 667 4.90 -7.87 4.77
C LEU A 667 5.72 -9.12 5.10
N LEU A 668 6.60 -9.00 6.09
CA LEU A 668 7.50 -10.04 6.57
C LEU A 668 7.10 -10.46 7.98
N ASN A 669 7.07 -11.76 8.22
CA ASN A 669 7.02 -12.37 9.55
C ASN A 669 8.43 -12.74 9.99
N VAL A 670 8.88 -12.22 11.13
CA VAL A 670 10.27 -12.32 11.58
C VAL A 670 10.34 -12.86 13.00
N ASP A 671 11.20 -13.84 13.23
CA ASP A 671 11.54 -14.37 14.55
C ASP A 671 12.28 -13.32 15.39
N LYS A 672 11.93 -13.18 16.68
CA LYS A 672 12.55 -12.21 17.61
C LYS A 672 14.04 -12.47 17.84
N ASP A 673 14.56 -13.66 17.54
CA ASP A 673 16.00 -13.90 17.52
C ASP A 673 16.73 -13.05 16.45
N VAL A 674 16.00 -12.55 15.45
CA VAL A 674 16.53 -11.74 14.36
C VAL A 674 16.26 -10.27 14.63
N SER A 675 17.33 -9.49 14.82
CA SER A 675 17.23 -8.06 15.05
C SER A 675 16.50 -7.33 13.92
N PRO A 676 15.54 -6.43 14.23
CA PRO A 676 14.86 -5.64 13.20
C PRO A 676 15.84 -4.76 12.42
N ASN A 677 16.92 -4.31 13.06
CA ASN A 677 17.97 -3.50 12.43
C ASN A 677 18.73 -4.28 11.35
N LEU A 678 18.88 -5.60 11.52
CA LEU A 678 19.46 -6.45 10.48
C LEU A 678 18.54 -6.48 9.26
N ILE A 679 17.24 -6.69 9.47
CA ILE A 679 16.29 -6.74 8.36
C ILE A 679 16.16 -5.38 7.67
N GLN A 680 16.12 -4.27 8.42
CA GLN A 680 16.16 -2.92 7.86
C GLN A 680 17.41 -2.69 7.01
N LYS A 681 18.59 -3.11 7.50
CA LYS A 681 19.83 -3.08 6.73
C LYS A 681 19.72 -3.90 5.44
N LEU A 682 19.23 -5.14 5.52
CA LEU A 682 19.11 -6.01 4.35
C LEU A 682 18.13 -5.43 3.32
N ILE A 683 17.01 -4.84 3.74
CA ILE A 683 16.08 -4.15 2.85
C ILE A 683 16.74 -2.93 2.22
N TYR A 684 17.40 -2.07 3.01
CA TYR A 684 18.09 -0.89 2.50
C TYR A 684 19.16 -1.26 1.45
N ASP A 685 20.03 -2.23 1.77
CA ASP A 685 21.16 -2.59 0.91
C ASP A 685 20.75 -3.30 -0.39
N ASN A 686 19.57 -3.94 -0.42
CA ASN A 686 19.17 -4.82 -1.53
C ASN A 686 17.92 -4.35 -2.30
N CYS A 687 17.02 -3.61 -1.67
CA CYS A 687 15.76 -3.17 -2.27
C CYS A 687 15.79 -1.75 -2.81
N MET A 688 16.72 -0.90 -2.36
CA MET A 688 16.93 0.42 -2.94
C MET A 688 17.55 0.26 -4.34
N ILE A 689 16.85 0.74 -5.37
CA ILE A 689 17.26 0.52 -6.77
C ILE A 689 17.67 1.86 -7.39
N GLU A 690 18.85 1.85 -8.00
CA GLU A 690 19.35 2.96 -8.82
C GLU A 690 19.42 2.52 -10.27
N LEU A 691 18.84 3.31 -11.17
CA LEU A 691 18.87 3.07 -12.61
C LEU A 691 19.32 4.35 -13.32
N LYS A 692 20.19 4.21 -14.33
CA LYS A 692 20.69 5.34 -15.11
C LYS A 692 19.52 6.08 -15.78
N GLY A 693 19.45 7.39 -15.59
CA GLY A 693 18.40 8.24 -16.16
C GLY A 693 17.06 8.20 -15.42
N HIS A 694 16.98 7.47 -14.30
CA HIS A 694 15.79 7.41 -13.45
C HIS A 694 16.06 8.08 -12.10
N PRO A 695 15.00 8.45 -11.36
CA PRO A 695 15.10 8.68 -9.93
C PRO A 695 15.55 7.39 -9.23
N ASN A 696 16.09 7.55 -8.02
CA ASN A 696 16.29 6.41 -7.14
C ASN A 696 14.94 5.90 -6.64
N TYR A 697 14.82 4.57 -6.48
CA TYR A 697 13.62 3.92 -5.98
C TYR A 697 13.84 3.53 -4.53
N TYR A 698 13.00 4.07 -3.64
CA TYR A 698 13.14 3.92 -2.21
C TYR A 698 12.02 3.11 -1.58
N CYS A 699 12.34 2.42 -0.48
CA CYS A 699 11.37 1.75 0.38
C CYS A 699 11.22 2.51 1.70
N GLY A 700 9.99 2.82 2.11
CA GLY A 700 9.67 3.10 3.52
C GLY A 700 9.65 1.76 4.27
N ILE A 701 10.15 1.72 5.50
CA ILE A 701 10.25 0.49 6.31
C ILE A 701 9.59 0.72 7.67
N ASN A 702 8.71 -0.18 8.08
CA ASN A 702 7.98 -0.15 9.32
C ASN A 702 8.27 -1.44 10.10
N VAL A 703 8.48 -1.34 11.41
CA VAL A 703 8.55 -2.50 12.32
C VAL A 703 7.32 -2.46 13.18
N VAL A 704 6.49 -3.51 13.14
CA VAL A 704 5.10 -3.46 13.64
C VAL A 704 4.67 -4.76 14.28
N THR A 705 3.60 -4.71 15.06
CA THR A 705 3.02 -5.89 15.75
C THR A 705 1.86 -6.52 14.98
N ASN A 706 1.24 -5.75 14.08
CA ASN A 706 0.18 -6.19 13.19
C ASN A 706 0.24 -5.36 11.89
N TRP A 707 -0.49 -5.77 10.86
CA TRP A 707 -0.40 -5.11 9.56
C TRP A 707 -1.01 -3.69 9.53
N HIS A 708 -1.99 -3.38 10.40
CA HIS A 708 -2.60 -2.05 10.42
C HIS A 708 -1.59 -0.96 10.82
N GLU A 709 -0.77 -1.22 11.85
CA GLU A 709 0.28 -0.31 12.32
C GLU A 709 1.27 0.07 11.20
N GLY A 710 1.49 -0.81 10.21
CA GLY A 710 2.36 -0.52 9.05
C GLY A 710 1.80 0.56 8.12
N LYS A 711 0.59 1.07 8.39
CA LYS A 711 -0.03 2.17 7.65
C LYS A 711 -0.05 3.49 8.42
N GLU A 712 0.50 3.52 9.62
CA GLU A 712 0.59 4.72 10.44
C GLU A 712 1.92 5.45 10.20
N ASP A 713 1.83 6.73 9.84
CA ASP A 713 3.00 7.61 9.61
C ASP A 713 3.96 7.68 10.82
N ALA A 714 3.48 7.34 12.02
CA ALA A 714 4.26 7.38 13.27
C ALA A 714 5.38 6.31 13.31
N TYR A 715 5.16 5.14 12.70
CA TYR A 715 6.09 4.02 12.70
C TYR A 715 6.97 3.97 11.44
N GLU A 716 6.73 4.87 10.48
CA GLU A 716 7.49 4.93 9.23
C GLU A 716 8.92 5.40 9.46
N ALA A 717 9.85 4.46 9.29
CA ALA A 717 11.27 4.73 9.35
C ALA A 717 11.68 5.53 8.11
N PRO A 718 12.21 6.76 8.26
CA PRO A 718 12.69 7.53 7.12
C PRO A 718 13.80 6.77 6.38
N VAL A 719 13.86 6.90 5.05
CA VAL A 719 14.92 6.26 4.26
C VAL A 719 16.32 6.68 4.72
N LYS A 720 16.50 7.94 5.13
CA LYS A 720 17.77 8.44 5.68
C LYS A 720 18.12 7.80 7.04
N TYR A 721 17.11 7.40 7.83
CA TYR A 721 17.31 6.59 9.03
C TYR A 721 17.69 5.15 8.66
N ALA A 722 17.01 4.52 7.70
CA ALA A 722 17.36 3.16 7.26
C ALA A 722 18.80 3.09 6.72
N LYS A 723 19.25 4.14 6.02
CA LYS A 723 20.66 4.31 5.63
C LYS A 723 21.58 4.34 6.86
N TRP A 724 21.25 5.17 7.85
CA TRP A 724 22.02 5.26 9.10
C TRP A 724 22.08 3.91 9.83
N VAL A 725 20.97 3.16 9.87
CA VAL A 725 20.96 1.79 10.43
C VAL A 725 21.91 0.88 9.66
N SER A 726 21.89 0.92 8.32
CA SER A 726 22.81 0.11 7.50
C SER A 726 24.29 0.43 7.76
N GLU A 727 24.61 1.71 7.92
CA GLU A 727 25.97 2.22 8.17
C GLU A 727 26.48 1.95 9.60
N ASN A 728 25.58 1.84 10.58
CA ASN A 728 25.91 1.71 12.01
C ASN A 728 25.46 0.37 12.62
N TYR A 729 25.11 -0.62 11.79
CA TYR A 729 24.51 -1.87 12.22
C TYR A 729 25.36 -2.63 13.27
N ASP A 730 26.68 -2.67 13.10
CA ASP A 730 27.58 -3.41 13.98
C ASP A 730 27.57 -2.89 15.43
N ASP A 731 27.23 -1.62 15.63
CA ASP A 731 27.05 -1.05 16.97
C ASP A 731 25.61 -1.24 17.47
N LEU A 732 24.63 -1.07 16.59
CA LEU A 732 23.21 -1.22 16.93
C LEU A 732 22.88 -2.64 17.42
N ILE A 733 23.43 -3.67 16.76
CA ILE A 733 23.17 -5.07 17.10
C ILE A 733 23.61 -5.41 18.53
N LYS A 734 24.62 -4.73 19.07
CA LYS A 734 25.11 -4.94 20.45
C LYS A 734 24.10 -4.52 21.51
N THR A 735 23.13 -3.68 21.15
CA THR A 735 22.08 -3.19 22.05
C THR A 735 20.78 -3.97 21.92
N TYR A 736 20.69 -4.86 20.93
CA TYR A 736 19.48 -5.62 20.67
C TYR A 736 19.30 -6.77 21.66
N SER A 737 18.07 -6.95 22.15
CA SER A 737 17.66 -8.09 22.96
C SER A 737 16.35 -8.66 22.39
N PRO A 738 16.24 -9.98 22.15
CA PRO A 738 14.98 -10.60 21.71
C PRO A 738 13.80 -10.39 22.67
N GLU A 739 14.08 -10.15 23.95
CA GLU A 739 13.07 -9.97 25.00
C GLU A 739 12.39 -8.58 24.95
N CYS A 740 12.93 -7.62 24.19
CA CYS A 740 12.29 -6.31 24.05
C CYS A 740 11.10 -6.37 23.08
N CYS A 741 10.22 -5.37 23.14
CA CYS A 741 9.26 -5.14 22.07
C CYS A 741 10.01 -4.56 20.85
N GLN A 742 10.05 -5.30 19.73
CA GLN A 742 10.82 -4.91 18.54
C GLN A 742 10.30 -3.62 17.89
N ARG A 743 8.98 -3.40 17.89
CA ARG A 743 8.36 -2.15 17.42
C ARG A 743 8.85 -0.98 18.25
N ASP A 744 8.72 -1.07 19.58
CA ASP A 744 9.05 0.05 20.48
C ASP A 744 10.56 0.32 20.48
N PHE A 745 11.40 -0.72 20.44
CA PHE A 745 12.84 -0.61 20.28
C PHE A 745 13.25 0.20 19.05
N VAL A 746 12.63 -0.07 17.89
CA VAL A 746 12.92 0.67 16.65
C VAL A 746 12.28 2.05 16.67
N PHE A 747 11.07 2.18 17.23
CA PHE A 747 10.38 3.46 17.36
C PHE A 747 11.20 4.46 18.19
N ASP A 748 11.79 4.03 19.31
CA ASP A 748 12.68 4.86 20.12
C ASP A 748 13.91 5.30 19.33
N GLN A 749 14.51 4.40 18.52
CA GLN A 749 15.62 4.76 17.64
C GLN A 749 15.23 5.78 16.55
N ILE A 750 14.05 5.62 15.93
CA ILE A 750 13.51 6.57 14.96
C ILE A 750 13.29 7.92 15.65
N LYS A 751 12.73 7.91 16.86
CA LYS A 751 12.47 9.12 17.64
C LYS A 751 13.77 9.86 17.94
N ASP A 752 14.80 9.15 18.42
CA ASP A 752 16.12 9.72 18.69
C ASP A 752 16.77 10.30 17.41
N TYR A 753 16.71 9.55 16.31
CA TYR A 753 17.22 10.00 15.02
C TYR A 753 16.49 11.27 14.54
N MET A 754 15.16 11.27 14.58
CA MET A 754 14.35 12.41 14.15
C MET A 754 14.59 13.64 15.02
N THR A 755 14.79 13.45 16.32
CA THR A 755 15.13 14.53 17.26
C THR A 755 16.46 15.18 16.85
N LYS A 756 17.51 14.38 16.58
CA LYS A 756 18.80 14.86 16.05
C LYS A 756 18.67 15.57 14.71
N ARG A 757 17.96 14.96 13.78
CA ARG A 757 17.73 15.48 12.43
C ARG A 757 17.01 16.84 12.44
N VAL A 758 15.99 17.00 13.28
CA VAL A 758 15.25 18.27 13.43
C VAL A 758 16.16 19.36 13.96
N ALA A 759 16.96 19.05 14.99
CA ALA A 759 17.91 20.00 15.54
C ALA A 759 18.97 20.43 14.52
N GLU A 760 19.52 19.49 13.75
CA GLU A 760 20.46 19.79 12.66
C GLU A 760 19.86 20.76 11.62
N GLU A 761 18.60 20.58 11.22
CA GLU A 761 17.96 21.54 10.32
C GLU A 761 17.76 22.92 10.94
N ILE A 762 17.39 22.99 12.24
CA ILE A 762 17.26 24.28 12.93
C ILE A 762 18.62 24.97 13.01
N CYS A 763 19.70 24.23 13.27
CA CYS A 763 21.06 24.75 13.34
C CYS A 763 21.52 25.40 12.02
N LYS A 764 20.98 24.98 10.87
CA LYS A 764 21.28 25.63 9.58
C LYS A 764 20.80 27.07 9.50
N PHE A 765 19.75 27.43 10.24
CA PHE A 765 19.19 28.78 10.28
C PHE A 765 19.61 29.54 11.53
N VAL A 766 19.84 28.83 12.63
CA VAL A 766 20.27 29.37 13.92
C VAL A 766 21.50 28.59 14.39
N PRO A 767 22.72 28.92 13.92
CA PRO A 767 23.94 28.16 14.20
C PRO A 767 24.25 27.96 15.69
N ASP A 768 23.85 28.92 16.53
CA ASP A 768 24.01 28.89 17.99
C ASP A 768 22.69 28.59 18.72
N VAL A 769 21.80 27.79 18.14
CA VAL A 769 20.52 27.44 18.79
C VAL A 769 20.72 26.88 20.20
N PHE A 770 21.84 26.20 20.43
CA PHE A 770 22.28 25.66 21.72
C PHE A 770 22.57 26.71 22.80
N LYS A 771 22.86 27.95 22.42
CA LYS A 771 23.14 29.07 23.34
C LYS A 771 21.93 29.97 23.59
N THR A 772 20.82 29.70 22.90
CA THR A 772 19.66 30.60 22.88
C THR A 772 18.58 30.07 23.84
N LYS A 773 18.26 30.84 24.90
CA LYS A 773 17.21 30.46 25.88
C LYS A 773 15.79 30.53 25.30
N VAL A 774 15.57 31.33 24.25
CA VAL A 774 14.26 31.54 23.61
C VAL A 774 14.38 31.37 22.10
N LEU A 775 13.69 30.38 21.54
CA LEU A 775 13.56 30.17 20.10
C LEU A 775 12.11 30.39 19.66
N TYR A 776 11.87 31.41 18.83
CA TYR A 776 10.57 31.64 18.19
C TYR A 776 10.35 30.63 17.06
N LEU A 777 9.83 29.46 17.45
CA LEU A 777 9.71 28.31 16.57
C LEU A 777 8.84 28.62 15.35
N ASP A 778 7.79 29.41 15.50
CA ASP A 778 6.92 29.90 14.43
C ASP A 778 7.68 30.67 13.33
N ARG A 779 8.54 31.62 13.73
CA ARG A 779 9.36 32.41 12.80
C ARG A 779 10.42 31.56 12.12
N VAL A 780 11.01 30.63 12.87
CA VAL A 780 12.04 29.71 12.34
C VAL A 780 11.40 28.74 11.34
N VAL A 781 10.31 28.06 11.74
CA VAL A 781 9.54 27.11 10.91
C VAL A 781 9.02 27.76 9.63
N SER A 782 8.61 29.03 9.67
CA SER A 782 8.16 29.75 8.46
C SER A 782 9.21 29.80 7.35
N ARG A 783 10.50 29.76 7.71
CA ARG A 783 11.64 29.83 6.77
C ARG A 783 12.12 28.45 6.29
N PHE A 784 11.55 27.35 6.81
CA PHE A 784 11.94 26.01 6.40
C PHE A 784 11.44 25.66 5.01
N LYS A 785 12.38 25.24 4.16
CA LYS A 785 12.11 24.69 2.82
C LYS A 785 11.99 23.16 2.82
N ASN A 786 12.54 22.48 3.82
CA ASN A 786 12.41 21.03 3.94
C ASN A 786 10.99 20.68 4.45
N TYR A 787 10.08 20.40 3.52
CA TYR A 787 8.69 20.07 3.82
C TYR A 787 8.50 18.70 4.48
N PHE A 788 9.52 17.84 4.52
CA PHE A 788 9.50 16.59 5.27
C PHE A 788 9.75 16.82 6.76
N VAL A 789 10.74 17.66 7.10
CA VAL A 789 11.10 17.99 8.49
C VAL A 789 10.16 19.04 9.08
N LYS A 790 9.74 20.04 8.30
CA LYS A 790 8.91 21.17 8.74
C LYS A 790 7.70 20.78 9.61
N PRO A 791 6.86 19.78 9.23
CA PRO A 791 5.71 19.36 10.02
C PRO A 791 6.07 18.62 11.32
N LYS A 792 7.30 18.11 11.43
CA LYS A 792 7.78 17.31 12.57
C LYS A 792 8.41 18.18 13.67
N ILE A 793 8.79 19.41 13.35
CA ILE A 793 9.51 20.31 14.27
C ILE A 793 8.75 20.51 15.59
N SER A 794 7.44 20.76 15.56
CA SER A 794 6.65 20.98 16.77
C SER A 794 6.64 19.78 17.73
N SER A 795 6.71 18.57 17.19
CA SER A 795 6.66 17.33 17.98
C SER A 795 8.03 16.92 18.55
N PHE A 796 9.11 17.17 17.81
CA PHE A 796 10.46 16.73 18.18
C PHE A 796 11.30 17.82 18.86
N TRP A 797 10.95 19.10 18.70
CA TRP A 797 11.66 20.20 19.35
C TRP A 797 11.64 20.13 20.89
N PRO A 798 10.49 19.84 21.56
CA PRO A 798 10.47 19.71 23.02
C PRO A 798 11.39 18.60 23.53
N LEU A 799 11.38 17.45 22.85
CA LEU A 799 12.22 16.29 23.19
C LEU A 799 13.72 16.62 23.11
N TRP A 800 14.13 17.39 22.09
CA TRP A 800 15.51 17.85 21.99
C TRP A 800 15.91 18.77 23.16
N ARG A 801 15.02 19.67 23.57
CA ARG A 801 15.29 20.57 24.71
C ARG A 801 15.44 19.81 26.02
N GLU A 802 14.62 18.79 26.25
CA GLU A 802 14.75 17.92 27.43
C GLU A 802 16.11 17.18 27.45
N VAL A 803 16.61 16.74 26.30
CA VAL A 803 17.94 16.13 26.20
C VAL A 803 19.06 17.14 26.53
N LEU A 804 18.96 18.37 26.04
CA LEU A 804 19.91 19.43 26.40
C LEU A 804 19.87 19.75 27.90
N ASP A 805 18.67 19.87 28.47
CA ASP A 805 18.47 20.20 29.89
C ASP A 805 18.92 19.08 30.83
N SER A 806 18.78 17.81 30.40
CA SER A 806 19.18 16.61 31.17
C SER A 806 20.66 16.25 31.02
N SER A 807 21.30 16.63 29.91
CA SER A 807 22.75 16.56 29.73
C SER A 807 23.43 17.63 30.58
N LYS A 808 23.52 17.40 31.90
CA LYS A 808 24.27 18.25 32.83
C LYS A 808 25.78 18.26 32.50
N GLN A 809 26.18 19.00 31.47
CA GLN A 809 27.22 19.99 31.69
C GLN A 809 26.58 21.05 32.57
N SER A 810 27.13 21.20 33.79
CA SER A 810 26.56 21.97 34.90
C SER A 810 25.69 23.18 34.50
N PRO A 811 24.46 23.30 35.03
CA PRO A 811 23.67 24.55 34.99
C PRO A 811 24.38 25.76 35.63
N ASP A 812 25.51 25.58 36.30
CA ASP A 812 26.27 26.66 36.94
C ASP A 812 27.20 27.43 36.00
N MET A 813 27.33 27.05 34.72
CA MET A 813 28.23 27.76 33.79
C MET A 813 27.54 28.75 32.83
N TYR A 814 26.21 28.80 32.76
CA TYR A 814 25.51 29.59 31.71
C TYR A 814 24.48 30.60 32.23
N LYS A 815 24.48 30.91 33.53
CA LYS A 815 23.67 32.01 34.07
C LYS A 815 24.39 33.36 34.14
N ASN A 816 25.69 33.44 33.84
CA ASN A 816 26.43 34.67 34.11
C ASN A 816 27.05 35.34 32.88
N ASP A 817 27.45 34.64 31.82
CA ASP A 817 28.42 35.28 30.90
C ASP A 817 27.80 36.12 29.78
N VAL A 818 26.67 35.75 29.18
CA VAL A 818 26.06 36.57 28.11
C VAL A 818 25.42 37.85 28.65
N THR A 819 24.74 37.76 29.80
CA THR A 819 24.13 38.94 30.43
C THR A 819 25.17 39.82 31.11
N LYS A 820 26.24 39.25 31.71
CA LYS A 820 27.39 40.06 32.16
C LYS A 820 28.15 40.68 31.00
N ASP A 821 28.35 39.99 29.87
CA ASP A 821 29.03 40.57 28.72
C ASP A 821 28.20 41.65 28.04
N LEU A 822 26.86 41.53 28.01
CA LEU A 822 25.98 42.61 27.55
C LEU A 822 25.99 43.81 28.50
N CYS A 823 25.90 43.60 29.82
CA CYS A 823 26.02 44.68 30.81
C CYS A 823 27.41 45.34 30.78
N LYS A 824 28.49 44.55 30.65
CA LYS A 824 29.88 45.02 30.61
C LYS A 824 30.23 45.73 29.30
N ASN A 825 29.69 45.29 28.16
CA ASN A 825 29.83 45.98 26.87
C ASN A 825 28.96 47.23 26.76
N ALA A 826 27.87 47.32 27.52
CA ALA A 826 27.01 48.49 27.61
C ALA A 826 27.36 49.44 28.78
N GLY A 827 28.33 49.08 29.63
CA GLY A 827 28.86 49.93 30.70
C GLY A 827 28.07 49.92 32.02
N PHE A 828 27.14 48.97 32.20
CA PHE A 828 26.32 48.84 33.41
C PHE A 828 26.92 47.83 34.40
N ASP A 829 26.80 48.10 35.70
CA ASP A 829 27.13 47.12 36.75
C ASP A 829 25.95 46.17 36.95
N TYR A 830 26.21 44.86 37.00
CA TYR A 830 25.16 43.84 37.01
C TYR A 830 24.51 43.75 38.40
N ASP A 831 23.37 44.39 38.58
CA ASP A 831 22.50 44.20 39.75
C ASP A 831 21.15 43.55 39.39
N ASP A 832 20.56 42.86 40.37
CA ASP A 832 19.34 42.06 40.20
C ASP A 832 18.13 42.90 39.76
N TYR A 833 18.17 44.22 39.98
CA TYR A 833 17.07 45.13 39.63
C TYR A 833 17.02 45.42 38.13
N THR A 834 18.18 45.64 37.52
CA THR A 834 18.30 45.96 36.08
C THR A 834 17.98 44.75 35.20
N ALA A 835 18.33 43.54 35.67
CA ALA A 835 18.01 42.29 34.98
C ALA A 835 16.49 42.03 34.91
N VAL A 836 15.77 42.27 36.01
CA VAL A 836 14.31 42.06 36.10
C VAL A 836 13.54 43.04 35.21
N LEU A 837 14.00 44.28 35.08
CA LEU A 837 13.39 45.30 34.21
C LEU A 837 13.53 44.97 32.72
N LEU A 838 14.71 44.48 32.30
CA LEU A 838 14.95 44.08 30.91
C LEU A 838 14.13 42.85 30.51
N GLU A 839 14.02 41.89 31.43
CA GLU A 839 13.23 40.67 31.24
C GLU A 839 11.73 40.98 31.17
N THR A 840 11.24 41.89 32.02
CA THR A 840 9.85 42.36 32.01
C THR A 840 9.51 43.13 30.72
N TYR A 841 10.43 43.95 30.23
CA TYR A 841 10.29 44.66 28.95
C TYR A 841 10.21 43.71 27.75
N LEU A 842 11.08 42.70 27.70
CA LEU A 842 11.06 41.68 26.65
C LEU A 842 9.74 40.90 26.64
N LEU A 843 9.24 40.50 27.81
CA LEU A 843 7.96 39.78 27.93
C LEU A 843 6.75 40.66 27.55
N ALA A 844 6.83 41.98 27.81
CA ALA A 844 5.78 42.95 27.46
C ALA A 844 5.68 43.19 25.95
N VAL A 845 6.81 43.37 25.28
CA VAL A 845 6.89 43.57 23.81
C VAL A 845 6.35 42.35 23.06
N LEU A 846 6.41 41.16 23.68
CA LEU A 846 5.96 39.90 23.09
C LEU A 846 4.48 39.57 23.37
N GLY A 847 3.78 40.36 24.20
CA GLY A 847 2.36 40.15 24.51
C GLY A 847 2.06 38.97 25.43
N GLU A 848 3.05 38.45 26.17
CA GLU A 848 2.92 37.24 27.00
C GLU A 848 2.97 37.51 28.51
N LEU A 849 2.80 38.76 28.94
CA LEU A 849 2.95 39.15 30.35
C LEU A 849 2.08 38.31 31.32
N ASP A 850 0.86 37.97 30.90
CA ASP A 850 -0.11 37.23 31.73
C ASP A 850 -0.01 35.68 31.61
N VAL A 851 0.81 35.14 30.70
CA VAL A 851 0.89 33.68 30.45
C VAL A 851 1.88 32.98 31.39
N VAL A 852 2.95 33.67 31.80
CA VAL A 852 4.09 33.02 32.48
C VAL A 852 3.92 32.94 34.01
N TYR A 853 3.25 33.90 34.67
CA TYR A 853 3.04 33.85 36.13
C TYR A 853 1.66 34.36 36.60
N PRO A 854 0.61 33.53 36.63
CA PRO A 854 -0.77 34.01 36.78
C PRO A 854 -1.10 34.68 38.12
N ASN A 855 -0.30 34.51 39.19
CA ASN A 855 -0.68 34.98 40.54
C ASN A 855 0.50 35.41 41.47
N GLY A 856 1.73 35.50 40.97
CA GLY A 856 2.92 35.79 41.80
C GLY A 856 3.48 37.22 41.73
N TYR A 857 3.09 37.98 40.70
CA TYR A 857 3.79 39.19 40.26
C TYR A 857 3.87 40.28 41.34
N ARG A 858 2.79 40.59 42.06
CA ARG A 858 2.79 41.74 42.96
C ARG A 858 3.80 41.61 44.12
N LYS A 859 3.91 40.41 44.69
CA LYS A 859 4.83 40.13 45.81
C LYS A 859 6.30 40.10 45.40
N HIS A 860 6.60 39.56 44.22
CA HIS A 860 7.99 39.44 43.74
C HIS A 860 8.57 40.82 43.38
N TYR A 861 7.77 41.70 42.77
CA TYR A 861 8.22 43.02 42.31
C TYR A 861 8.19 44.09 43.42
N GLU A 862 7.24 44.03 44.36
CA GLU A 862 7.24 44.87 45.57
C GLU A 862 8.42 44.53 46.51
N GLN A 863 8.87 43.26 46.55
CA GLN A 863 10.07 42.85 47.31
C GLN A 863 11.39 43.38 46.73
N HIS A 864 11.41 43.74 45.45
CA HIS A 864 12.61 44.22 44.77
C HIS A 864 12.54 45.70 44.39
N GLY A 865 11.54 46.45 44.85
CA GLY A 865 11.51 47.93 44.75
C GLY A 865 10.84 48.52 43.51
N VAL A 866 10.22 47.71 42.66
CA VAL A 866 9.52 48.22 41.46
C VAL A 866 8.17 48.79 41.86
N SER A 867 7.95 50.10 41.63
CA SER A 867 6.71 50.75 42.06
C SER A 867 5.49 50.25 41.27
N GLY A 868 4.35 50.08 41.94
CA GLY A 868 3.09 49.65 41.30
C GLY A 868 2.60 50.59 40.18
N LYS A 869 3.19 51.78 40.06
CA LYS A 869 2.89 52.78 39.03
C LYS A 869 3.51 52.44 37.67
N ALA A 870 4.67 51.78 37.65
CA ALA A 870 5.29 51.30 36.41
C ALA A 870 4.51 50.11 35.82
N ILE A 871 4.02 49.22 36.68
CA ILE A 871 3.20 48.06 36.30
C ILE A 871 1.82 48.49 35.77
N SER A 872 1.23 49.57 36.31
CA SER A 872 -0.06 50.09 35.81
C SER A 872 0.06 50.75 34.43
N LEU A 873 1.14 51.51 34.18
CA LEU A 873 1.39 52.18 32.89
C LEU A 873 1.60 51.18 31.73
N VAL A 874 2.23 50.03 32.00
CA VAL A 874 2.39 48.95 31.02
C VAL A 874 1.06 48.25 30.74
N ARG A 875 0.15 48.16 31.71
CA ARG A 875 -1.20 47.59 31.51
C ARG A 875 -2.13 48.50 30.70
N GLU A 876 -2.14 49.81 30.98
CA GLU A 876 -2.99 50.77 30.25
C GLU A 876 -2.59 50.87 28.76
N SER A 877 -1.29 50.84 28.46
CA SER A 877 -0.79 50.88 27.08
C SER A 877 -1.07 49.59 26.26
N VAL A 878 -1.23 48.45 26.92
CA VAL A 878 -1.63 47.18 26.27
C VAL A 878 -3.14 47.11 26.05
N SER A 879 -3.97 47.65 26.96
CA SER A 879 -5.43 47.67 26.74
C SER A 879 -5.85 48.62 25.61
N ASP A 880 -5.14 49.74 25.43
CA ASP A 880 -5.40 50.67 24.32
C ASP A 880 -5.05 50.06 22.96
N ARG A 881 -4.13 49.08 22.92
CA ARG A 881 -3.78 48.30 21.72
C ARG A 881 -4.90 47.36 21.29
N GLU A 882 -5.59 46.70 22.23
CA GLU A 882 -6.75 45.85 21.92
C GLU A 882 -7.92 46.69 21.38
N ALA A 883 -8.15 47.88 21.94
CA ALA A 883 -9.19 48.79 21.47
C ALA A 883 -8.90 49.34 20.06
N SER A 884 -7.63 49.60 19.74
CA SER A 884 -7.20 50.12 18.43
C SER A 884 -7.25 49.06 17.32
N LEU A 885 -6.86 47.82 17.63
CA LEU A 885 -6.92 46.68 16.69
C LEU A 885 -8.36 46.26 16.37
N LEU A 886 -9.30 46.48 17.30
CA LEU A 886 -10.73 46.25 17.07
C LEU A 886 -11.37 47.30 16.14
N GLN A 887 -10.86 48.53 16.10
CA GLN A 887 -11.34 49.56 15.17
C GLN A 887 -10.79 49.42 13.74
N GLU A 888 -9.60 48.84 13.56
CA GLU A 888 -9.01 48.62 12.23
C GLU A 888 -9.68 47.47 11.44
N GLN A 889 -10.48 46.60 12.09
CA GLN A 889 -11.17 45.51 11.41
C GLN A 889 -12.58 45.85 10.86
N GLU A 890 -13.14 47.04 11.13
CA GLU A 890 -14.51 47.42 10.71
C GLU A 890 -14.60 48.48 9.59
N GLY A 891 -13.50 48.90 8.96
CA GLY A 891 -13.52 49.94 7.91
C GLY A 891 -13.14 49.45 6.50
N ASP A 892 -14.12 48.99 5.71
CA ASP A 892 -13.96 48.75 4.27
C ASP A 892 -14.24 50.03 3.43
N ALA A 893 -13.50 50.17 2.32
CA ALA A 893 -13.79 50.92 1.08
C ALA A 893 -13.66 52.47 1.03
N VAL A 894 -12.96 52.93 -0.03
CA VAL A 894 -13.38 53.94 -1.06
C VAL A 894 -12.22 54.83 -1.54
N ASP A 895 -12.09 54.87 -2.88
CA ASP A 895 -11.53 55.86 -3.84
C ASP A 895 -10.24 56.67 -3.60
N GLY A 896 -9.50 56.79 -4.71
CA GLY A 896 -8.20 57.43 -4.78
C GLY A 896 -8.19 58.95 -4.87
N THR A 897 -7.01 59.50 -4.62
CA THR A 897 -6.34 60.60 -5.35
C THR A 897 -5.00 60.87 -4.65
N ASP A 898 -4.02 61.33 -5.42
CA ASP A 898 -2.65 61.64 -4.98
C ASP A 898 -2.59 62.46 -3.67
N SER A 899 -1.86 61.94 -2.68
CA SER A 899 -1.30 62.74 -1.59
C SER A 899 0.04 62.16 -1.14
N GLU A 900 1.02 63.04 -1.02
CA GLU A 900 2.39 62.78 -0.57
C GLU A 900 2.45 61.79 0.61
N VAL A 901 3.30 60.76 0.48
CA VAL A 901 3.63 59.84 1.56
C VAL A 901 4.40 60.62 2.64
N LYS A 902 3.69 61.10 3.68
CA LYS A 902 4.34 61.43 4.95
C LYS A 902 4.78 60.12 5.62
N PRO A 903 5.99 60.04 6.19
CA PRO A 903 6.41 58.88 6.94
C PRO A 903 5.48 58.73 8.15
N ILE A 904 4.73 57.63 8.18
CA ILE A 904 4.03 57.18 9.38
C ILE A 904 5.12 56.71 10.33
N GLU A 905 5.49 57.53 11.31
CA GLU A 905 6.12 57.00 12.52
C GLU A 905 5.17 55.95 13.08
N SER A 906 5.62 54.70 13.10
CA SER A 906 4.83 53.61 13.65
C SER A 906 4.41 53.97 15.07
N SER A 907 3.18 53.65 15.47
CA SER A 907 2.68 53.81 16.84
C SER A 907 3.66 53.25 17.90
N ASN A 908 4.45 52.24 17.53
CA ASN A 908 5.54 51.69 18.33
C ASN A 908 6.64 52.71 18.66
N THR A 909 6.99 53.62 17.74
CA THR A 909 8.03 54.63 17.92
C THR A 909 7.60 55.69 18.94
N LYS A 910 6.31 56.07 18.95
CA LYS A 910 5.75 57.04 19.89
C LYS A 910 5.63 56.46 21.30
N ILE A 911 5.21 55.20 21.42
CA ILE A 911 5.15 54.45 22.69
C ILE A 911 6.56 54.24 23.26
N LEU A 912 7.52 53.84 22.42
CA LEU A 912 8.93 53.75 22.82
C LEU A 912 9.43 55.10 23.35
N THR A 913 9.09 56.21 22.69
CA THR A 913 9.49 57.56 23.12
C THR A 913 8.88 57.96 24.47
N GLU A 914 7.60 57.64 24.71
CA GLU A 914 6.92 57.97 25.98
C GLU A 914 7.38 57.07 27.15
N VAL A 915 7.62 55.78 26.89
CA VAL A 915 8.17 54.84 27.88
C VAL A 915 9.61 55.18 28.21
N PHE A 916 10.44 55.48 27.21
CA PHE A 916 11.82 55.97 27.44
C PHE A 916 11.81 57.31 28.18
N SER A 917 10.91 58.24 27.86
CA SER A 917 10.80 59.53 28.55
C SER A 917 10.29 59.41 30.00
N ALA A 918 9.59 58.33 30.34
CA ALA A 918 9.17 58.04 31.71
C ALA A 918 10.30 57.39 32.53
N ILE A 919 11.05 56.46 31.93
CA ILE A 919 12.20 55.79 32.54
C ILE A 919 13.37 56.79 32.72
N SER A 920 13.57 57.70 31.76
CA SER A 920 14.64 58.71 31.79
C SER A 920 14.49 59.76 32.89
N LYS A 921 13.31 59.89 33.52
CA LYS A 921 13.08 60.84 34.63
C LYS A 921 13.64 60.37 35.96
N ASP A 922 13.91 59.07 36.09
CA ASP A 922 14.46 58.43 37.29
C ASP A 922 15.92 57.99 37.10
N MET A 923 16.55 58.33 35.97
CA MET A 923 17.95 58.02 35.62
C MET A 923 18.78 59.30 35.51
N ASP A 924 20.10 59.21 35.73
CA ASP A 924 21.01 60.35 35.54
C ASP A 924 21.17 60.68 34.04
N ASN A 925 21.38 61.96 33.71
CA ASN A 925 21.34 62.49 32.34
C ASN A 925 22.36 61.85 31.39
N ASP A 926 23.48 61.36 31.91
CA ASP A 926 24.53 60.69 31.10
C ASP A 926 24.13 59.27 30.67
N ASP A 927 23.28 58.58 31.44
CA ASP A 927 22.78 57.24 31.10
C ASP A 927 21.65 57.30 30.06
N VAL A 928 20.85 58.37 30.11
CA VAL A 928 19.79 58.65 29.13
C VAL A 928 20.36 58.93 27.73
N LEU A 929 21.50 59.63 27.66
CA LEU A 929 22.19 59.99 26.41
C LEU A 929 22.91 58.83 25.72
N ARG A 930 23.18 57.73 26.45
CA ARG A 930 23.79 56.51 25.90
C ARG A 930 22.79 55.45 25.47
N LEU A 931 21.56 55.51 26.00
CA LEU A 931 20.48 54.58 25.72
C LEU A 931 19.66 54.97 24.48
N GLY A 932 19.58 56.27 24.16
CA GLY A 932 19.08 56.78 22.87
C GLY A 932 20.13 56.63 21.78
#